data_AF-A0A5S3PSB8-F1
#
_entry.id   AF-A0A5S3PSB8-F1
#
_cell.length_a   1.000
_cell.length_b   1.000
_cell.length_c   1.000
_cell.angle_alpha   90.00
_cell.angle_beta   90.00
_cell.angle_gamma   90.00
#
_symmetry.space_group_name_H-M   'P 1'
#
loop_
_entity.id
_entity.type
_entity.pdbx_description
1 polymer ?
#
loop_
_entity_poly.entity_id
_entity_poly.type
_entity_poly.pdbx_seq_one_letter_code
_entity_poly.pdbx_strand_id
1 'polypeptide(L)'
;MNKAEKILKNLDLIEYLVENFKTYYTKDISVEKIITFLYQFKGAEEVGFVLKLLSTIRFLSQEKILHLLLTIVSECKEEIDNKNSKFLISSLGQGQDSASIFTYDLGKELFDSEQDSLDSLCTVTNLGIYLQQKKPSFLIFFDDNITSGIQLKQFFTELLEETDKPEIIRFPLSEVQIDQLKKCKIFLCFAIQLAQECEDIICEIENKYQLNIELKAGVKDFTNYLDYSSPIVTSIEESKKIKKMVSRISRSLYMDKKWGKHKVYERLYGFGNLGKLTVFEHNIPKSLIPIFWKTGIYKDKRWLPLFPERSEYKKLDDFHFDQIRKSIDSLKKELIDNNPSLSRKEELIKEKIDDTDFWSIQESGNSIILKSNNLCCAILQMRPLTEIERSSSNEYQITSISDLKKGVYNFKKNVNSKFQSILDLERRNRFSQYMYFLKGEGIVSHSISSKFIDDSDLRGDYTLFIFYTVNERDEMTPLYSARSFADEIDISNEISVTERIKKPESFEESLLTKQMQNVSNLKDGLDMENTFVMDRLAGRSSYGFNYIKYLIFRLVYSYNLKSGRTTIVGLARKSPYERLLCQYLNLGFVLKGLTYYNIGTTEKIPHWVIYSDLNSIGERSRQQRSNNIVIEPRRIR
;
A
#
# COMPACT_ATOMS: atom_id res chain seq x y z
N MET A 1 2.94 29.05 -11.88
CA MET A 1 2.43 27.84 -11.23
C MET A 1 2.78 27.89 -9.75
N ASN A 2 1.79 27.87 -8.87
CA ASN A 2 2.01 27.87 -7.42
C ASN A 2 2.40 26.45 -6.94
N LYS A 3 2.77 26.33 -5.65
CA LYS A 3 3.21 25.04 -5.07
C LYS A 3 2.11 23.97 -5.13
N ALA A 4 0.87 24.36 -4.87
CA ALA A 4 -0.27 23.47 -4.82
C ALA A 4 -0.62 22.88 -6.19
N GLU A 5 -0.65 23.73 -7.22
CA GLU A 5 -0.82 23.32 -8.61
C GLU A 5 0.27 22.34 -9.05
N LYS A 6 1.53 22.56 -8.64
CA LYS A 6 2.64 21.65 -8.98
C LYS A 6 2.46 20.27 -8.35
N ILE A 7 2.05 20.22 -7.08
CA ILE A 7 1.76 18.96 -6.37
C ILE A 7 0.58 18.25 -7.03
N LEU A 8 -0.51 18.96 -7.31
CA LEU A 8 -1.70 18.41 -7.97
C LEU A 8 -1.40 17.80 -9.33
N LYS A 9 -0.64 18.50 -10.17
CA LYS A 9 -0.22 18.01 -11.49
C LYS A 9 0.67 16.76 -11.42
N ASN A 10 1.12 16.36 -10.23
CA ASN A 10 1.98 15.20 -10.01
C ASN A 10 1.34 14.21 -9.03
N LEU A 11 0.00 14.21 -8.87
CA LEU A 11 -0.69 13.26 -7.97
C LEU A 11 -0.45 11.81 -8.38
N ASP A 12 -0.53 11.49 -9.67
CA ASP A 12 -0.28 10.11 -10.14
C ASP A 12 1.13 9.63 -9.79
N LEU A 13 2.13 10.53 -9.93
CA LEU A 13 3.50 10.26 -9.48
C LEU A 13 3.55 10.05 -7.97
N ILE A 14 2.84 10.87 -7.18
CA ILE A 14 2.79 10.73 -5.72
C ILE A 14 2.17 9.38 -5.32
N GLU A 15 1.08 8.96 -5.95
CA GLU A 15 0.44 7.66 -5.71
C GLU A 15 1.39 6.50 -6.08
N TYR A 16 2.09 6.61 -7.21
CA TYR A 16 3.13 5.67 -7.59
C TYR A 16 4.27 5.59 -6.54
N LEU A 17 4.73 6.75 -6.04
CA LEU A 17 5.76 6.79 -4.99
C LEU A 17 5.28 6.13 -3.69
N VAL A 18 4.01 6.27 -3.32
CA VAL A 18 3.43 5.58 -2.15
C VAL A 18 3.55 4.07 -2.32
N GLU A 19 3.14 3.53 -3.47
CA GLU A 19 3.22 2.09 -3.72
C GLU A 19 4.67 1.57 -3.72
N ASN A 20 5.60 2.36 -4.26
CA ASN A 20 7.03 2.02 -4.26
C ASN A 20 7.66 2.00 -2.87
N PHE A 21 7.17 2.82 -1.95
CA PHE A 21 7.78 3.00 -0.62
C PHE A 21 6.96 2.37 0.52
N LYS A 22 5.85 1.70 0.21
CA LYS A 22 4.88 1.21 1.19
C LYS A 22 5.44 0.22 2.21
N THR A 23 6.51 -0.49 1.87
CA THR A 23 7.11 -1.49 2.78
C THR A 23 8.13 -0.88 3.75
N TYR A 24 8.49 0.40 3.61
CA TYR A 24 9.38 1.08 4.54
C TYR A 24 8.97 0.83 6.00
N TYR A 25 9.92 0.61 6.91
CA TYR A 25 9.64 -0.01 8.22
C TYR A 25 8.59 0.72 9.09
N THR A 26 8.39 2.02 8.88
CA THR A 26 7.35 2.79 9.60
C THR A 26 5.94 2.46 9.10
N LYS A 27 5.80 1.87 7.91
CA LYS A 27 4.56 1.46 7.23
C LYS A 27 3.51 2.57 7.13
N ASP A 28 3.96 3.82 7.11
CA ASP A 28 3.12 5.02 7.19
C ASP A 28 3.35 5.98 6.01
N ILE A 29 4.07 5.54 4.96
CA ILE A 29 4.21 6.33 3.74
C ILE A 29 2.85 6.35 3.04
N SER A 30 2.21 7.52 3.02
CA SER A 30 0.93 7.76 2.36
C SER A 30 0.98 9.00 1.47
N VAL A 31 -0.06 9.19 0.66
CA VAL A 31 -0.23 10.39 -0.18
C VAL A 31 -0.17 11.65 0.70
N GLU A 32 -0.87 11.63 1.83
CA GLU A 32 -0.86 12.70 2.83
C GLU A 32 0.55 13.02 3.33
N LYS A 33 1.36 11.99 3.62
CA LYS A 33 2.71 12.17 4.15
C LYS A 33 3.65 12.75 3.10
N ILE A 34 3.59 12.27 1.86
CA ILE A 34 4.38 12.83 0.74
C ILE A 34 3.96 14.28 0.46
N ILE A 35 2.67 14.56 0.39
CA ILE A 35 2.16 15.94 0.20
C ILE A 35 2.67 16.84 1.33
N THR A 36 2.50 16.43 2.59
CA THR A 36 3.00 17.18 3.75
C THR A 36 4.50 17.46 3.64
N PHE A 37 5.27 16.44 3.26
CA PHE A 37 6.70 16.58 3.03
C PHE A 37 7.00 17.65 1.97
N LEU A 38 6.34 17.59 0.81
CA LEU A 38 6.49 18.56 -0.29
C LEU A 38 6.04 19.98 0.10
N TYR A 39 5.06 20.12 0.99
CA TYR A 39 4.59 21.43 1.46
C TYR A 39 5.60 22.17 2.34
N GLN A 40 6.64 21.50 2.85
CA GLN A 40 7.69 22.17 3.64
C GLN A 40 8.64 23.02 2.78
N PHE A 41 8.64 22.84 1.45
CA PHE A 41 9.51 23.57 0.53
C PHE A 41 8.95 24.95 0.14
N LYS A 42 9.86 25.89 -0.21
CA LYS A 42 9.54 27.33 -0.31
C LYS A 42 8.57 27.65 -1.45
N GLY A 43 8.68 26.95 -2.59
CA GLY A 43 7.90 27.26 -3.79
C GLY A 43 7.83 26.10 -4.77
N ALA A 44 7.11 26.31 -5.88
CA ALA A 44 6.87 25.28 -6.89
C ALA A 44 8.15 24.75 -7.55
N GLU A 45 9.18 25.59 -7.72
CA GLU A 45 10.47 25.18 -8.28
C GLU A 45 11.17 24.15 -7.37
N GLU A 46 11.28 24.45 -6.06
CA GLU A 46 11.85 23.53 -5.08
C GLU A 46 11.07 22.21 -5.00
N VAL A 47 9.73 22.27 -5.04
CA VAL A 47 8.89 21.06 -5.11
C VAL A 47 9.18 20.25 -6.38
N GLY A 48 9.38 20.91 -7.52
CA GLY A 48 9.78 20.24 -8.76
C GLY A 48 11.10 19.48 -8.62
N PHE A 49 12.12 20.09 -7.98
CA PHE A 49 13.38 19.41 -7.70
C PHE A 49 13.20 18.21 -6.78
N VAL A 50 12.41 18.35 -5.72
CA VAL A 50 12.20 17.28 -4.74
C VAL A 50 11.43 16.11 -5.35
N LEU A 51 10.41 16.37 -6.18
CA LEU A 51 9.70 15.32 -6.91
C LEU A 51 10.66 14.54 -7.83
N LYS A 52 11.56 15.23 -8.52
CA LYS A 52 12.60 14.62 -9.35
C LYS A 52 13.52 13.71 -8.52
N LEU A 53 14.00 14.20 -7.38
CA LEU A 53 14.80 13.41 -6.44
C LEU A 53 14.02 12.20 -5.91
N LEU A 54 12.77 12.38 -5.46
CA LEU A 54 11.90 11.30 -4.96
C LEU A 54 11.69 10.20 -6.02
N SER A 55 11.42 10.58 -7.27
CA SER A 55 11.27 9.64 -8.37
C SER A 55 12.53 8.85 -8.72
N THR A 56 13.69 9.28 -8.20
CA THR A 56 14.99 8.67 -8.44
C THR A 56 15.48 7.84 -7.26
N ILE A 57 14.74 7.86 -6.14
CA ILE A 57 15.11 7.06 -4.97
C ILE A 57 15.09 5.57 -5.33
N ARG A 58 16.25 4.93 -5.18
CA ARG A 58 16.40 3.48 -5.24
C ARG A 58 15.93 2.90 -3.91
N PHE A 59 14.67 2.49 -3.89
CA PHE A 59 14.09 1.76 -2.76
C PHE A 59 14.42 0.27 -2.86
N LEU A 60 15.18 -0.22 -1.89
CA LEU A 60 15.67 -1.59 -1.80
C LEU A 60 14.91 -2.31 -0.68
N SER A 61 13.95 -3.15 -1.08
CA SER A 61 13.24 -4.05 -0.17
C SER A 61 14.16 -5.12 0.40
N GLN A 62 13.74 -5.77 1.48
CA GLN A 62 14.49 -6.90 2.04
C GLN A 62 14.76 -7.98 0.98
N GLU A 63 13.76 -8.33 0.17
CA GLU A 63 13.88 -9.29 -0.94
C GLU A 63 14.93 -8.87 -1.98
N LYS A 64 14.99 -7.58 -2.34
CA LYS A 64 15.98 -7.08 -3.29
C LYS A 64 17.39 -7.14 -2.72
N ILE A 65 17.58 -6.77 -1.45
CA ILE A 65 18.89 -6.83 -0.79
C ILE A 65 19.35 -8.28 -0.71
N LEU A 66 18.47 -9.19 -0.27
CA LEU A 66 18.76 -10.62 -0.21
C LEU A 66 19.15 -11.17 -1.58
N HIS A 67 18.41 -10.83 -2.64
CA HIS A 67 18.74 -11.24 -4.00
C HIS A 67 20.12 -10.76 -4.45
N LEU A 68 20.45 -9.48 -4.19
CA LEU A 68 21.77 -8.94 -4.51
C LEU A 68 22.89 -9.64 -3.74
N LEU A 69 22.70 -9.90 -2.45
CA LEU A 69 23.66 -10.63 -1.64
C LEU A 69 23.82 -12.08 -2.12
N LEU A 70 22.72 -12.79 -2.38
CA LEU A 70 22.75 -14.16 -2.91
C LEU A 70 23.52 -14.24 -4.22
N THR A 71 23.25 -13.33 -5.16
CA THR A 71 23.95 -13.30 -6.45
C THR A 71 25.46 -13.23 -6.26
N ILE A 72 25.93 -12.31 -5.42
CA ILE A 72 27.36 -12.13 -5.16
C ILE A 72 27.97 -13.32 -4.42
N VAL A 73 27.27 -13.84 -3.41
CA VAL A 73 27.78 -14.94 -2.59
C VAL A 73 27.84 -16.23 -3.43
N SER A 74 26.88 -16.44 -4.32
CA SER A 74 26.90 -17.53 -5.30
C SER A 74 28.07 -17.40 -6.27
N GLU A 75 28.35 -16.21 -6.81
CA GLU A 75 29.56 -15.97 -7.63
C GLU A 75 30.84 -16.32 -6.87
N CYS A 76 30.93 -15.96 -5.59
CA CYS A 76 32.06 -16.34 -4.74
C CYS A 76 32.13 -17.87 -4.55
N LYS A 77 30.98 -18.52 -4.35
CA LYS A 77 30.89 -19.98 -4.15
C LYS A 77 31.31 -20.76 -5.40
N GLU A 78 30.95 -20.30 -6.60
CA GLU A 78 31.42 -20.91 -7.86
C GLU A 78 32.95 -20.85 -8.00
N GLU A 79 33.59 -19.79 -7.49
CA GLU A 79 35.05 -19.70 -7.44
C GLU A 79 35.66 -20.71 -6.44
N ILE A 80 34.93 -21.02 -5.37
CA ILE A 80 35.33 -21.91 -4.27
C ILE A 80 35.12 -23.40 -4.62
N ASP A 81 33.97 -23.75 -5.20
CA ASP A 81 33.50 -25.12 -5.44
C ASP A 81 34.41 -25.89 -6.42
N ASN A 82 35.18 -25.18 -7.24
CA ASN A 82 36.21 -25.79 -8.08
C ASN A 82 37.38 -26.42 -7.30
N LYS A 83 37.42 -26.36 -5.95
CA LYS A 83 38.61 -26.69 -5.15
C LYS A 83 38.40 -27.51 -3.86
N ASN A 84 37.29 -28.24 -3.66
CA ASN A 84 37.02 -28.98 -2.39
C ASN A 84 37.24 -28.11 -1.12
N SER A 85 36.99 -26.81 -1.24
CA SER A 85 37.49 -25.82 -0.30
C SER A 85 36.45 -25.50 0.77
N LYS A 86 36.89 -25.42 2.02
CA LYS A 86 36.03 -25.03 3.14
C LYS A 86 35.92 -23.51 3.17
N PHE A 87 34.70 -23.01 3.33
CA PHE A 87 34.44 -21.58 3.47
C PHE A 87 33.62 -21.28 4.72
N LEU A 88 33.73 -20.04 5.20
CA LEU A 88 32.88 -19.51 6.27
C LEU A 88 32.19 -18.24 5.77
N ILE A 89 30.96 -18.01 6.22
CA ILE A 89 30.16 -16.82 5.93
C ILE A 89 29.83 -16.12 7.25
N SER A 90 30.01 -14.80 7.29
CA SER A 90 29.65 -13.97 8.44
C SER A 90 29.11 -12.60 8.00
N SER A 91 28.13 -12.07 8.72
CA SER A 91 27.74 -10.67 8.55
C SER A 91 28.82 -9.74 9.11
N LEU A 92 29.04 -8.59 8.49
CA LEU A 92 29.78 -7.49 9.10
C LEU A 92 28.94 -6.90 10.24
N GLY A 93 29.48 -6.91 11.45
CA GLY A 93 28.80 -6.37 12.63
C GLY A 93 28.26 -7.41 13.61
N GLN A 94 27.55 -6.91 14.63
CA GLN A 94 26.94 -7.70 15.69
C GLN A 94 25.54 -8.19 15.30
N GLY A 95 24.97 -9.10 16.09
CA GLY A 95 23.65 -9.67 15.83
C GLY A 95 22.48 -8.66 15.80
N GLN A 96 22.69 -7.41 16.22
CA GLN A 96 21.66 -6.34 16.16
C GLN A 96 21.79 -5.41 14.95
N ASP A 97 22.85 -5.56 14.14
CA ASP A 97 23.09 -4.72 12.97
C ASP A 97 22.20 -5.11 11.79
N SER A 98 22.10 -4.24 10.77
CA SER A 98 21.19 -4.47 9.64
C SER A 98 21.51 -5.74 8.86
N ALA A 99 22.79 -6.09 8.72
CA ALA A 99 23.24 -7.29 8.03
C ALA A 99 22.73 -8.59 8.66
N SER A 100 22.56 -8.65 9.98
CA SER A 100 22.19 -9.89 10.69
C SER A 100 20.80 -10.41 10.31
N ILE A 101 19.93 -9.51 9.83
CA ILE A 101 18.58 -9.82 9.32
C ILE A 101 18.67 -10.80 8.15
N PHE A 102 19.75 -10.73 7.35
CA PHE A 102 19.92 -11.53 6.14
C PHE A 102 20.67 -12.85 6.38
N THR A 103 21.33 -13.03 7.52
CA THR A 103 22.16 -14.23 7.78
C THR A 103 21.35 -15.51 7.69
N TYR A 104 20.16 -15.53 8.30
CA TYR A 104 19.28 -16.70 8.28
C TYR A 104 18.74 -16.97 6.87
N ASP A 105 18.25 -15.92 6.19
CA ASP A 105 17.70 -16.04 4.83
C ASP A 105 18.77 -16.51 3.83
N LEU A 106 19.98 -15.95 3.90
CA LEU A 106 21.13 -16.42 3.12
C LEU A 106 21.46 -17.88 3.41
N GLY A 107 21.48 -18.26 4.68
CA GLY A 107 21.72 -19.63 5.11
C GLY A 107 20.72 -20.65 4.60
N LYS A 108 19.45 -20.25 4.44
CA LYS A 108 18.40 -21.13 3.95
C LYS A 108 18.47 -21.30 2.43
N GLU A 109 18.85 -20.26 1.70
CA GLU A 109 18.90 -20.28 0.24
C GLU A 109 20.21 -20.84 -0.32
N LEU A 110 21.32 -20.75 0.43
CA LEU A 110 22.65 -21.20 -0.02
C LEU A 110 22.97 -22.68 0.24
N PHE A 111 22.25 -23.32 1.17
CA PHE A 111 22.55 -24.67 1.67
C PHE A 111 21.31 -25.57 1.63
N ASP A 112 21.50 -26.81 1.19
CA ASP A 112 20.42 -27.80 1.09
C ASP A 112 20.01 -28.37 2.46
N SER A 113 20.92 -28.32 3.44
CA SER A 113 20.67 -28.81 4.79
C SER A 113 20.99 -27.77 5.87
N GLU A 114 20.24 -27.81 6.97
CA GLU A 114 20.47 -26.95 8.14
C GLU A 114 21.86 -27.19 8.76
N GLN A 115 22.35 -28.43 8.71
CA GLN A 115 23.67 -28.78 9.24
C GLN A 115 24.79 -28.10 8.43
N ASP A 116 24.71 -28.11 7.10
CA ASP A 116 25.70 -27.45 6.23
C ASP A 116 25.70 -25.93 6.44
N SER A 117 24.51 -25.36 6.66
CA SER A 117 24.31 -23.96 6.99
C SER A 117 24.98 -23.60 8.33
N LEU A 118 24.76 -24.39 9.38
CA LEU A 118 25.40 -24.21 10.69
C LEU A 118 26.91 -24.41 10.64
N ASP A 119 27.41 -25.30 9.80
CA ASP A 119 28.84 -25.57 9.65
C ASP A 119 29.58 -24.45 8.89
N SER A 120 28.86 -23.67 8.09
CA SER A 120 29.41 -22.64 7.20
C SER A 120 29.13 -21.22 7.69
N LEU A 121 28.09 -20.99 8.50
CA LEU A 121 27.75 -19.67 9.04
C LEU A 121 28.36 -19.47 10.43
N CYS A 122 28.96 -18.31 10.65
CA CYS A 122 29.40 -17.90 11.97
C CYS A 122 29.07 -16.44 12.27
N THR A 123 28.87 -16.11 13.54
CA THR A 123 28.85 -14.71 13.99
C THR A 123 30.28 -14.19 14.08
N VAL A 124 30.48 -12.89 13.87
CA VAL A 124 31.83 -12.32 13.97
C VAL A 124 32.46 -12.51 15.35
N THR A 125 31.64 -12.53 16.42
CA THR A 125 32.11 -12.77 17.79
C THR A 125 32.73 -14.15 17.98
N ASN A 126 32.32 -15.13 17.18
CA ASN A 126 32.80 -16.51 17.25
C ASN A 126 33.81 -16.83 16.14
N LEU A 127 34.15 -15.86 15.29
CA LEU A 127 35.02 -16.06 14.13
C LEU A 127 36.35 -16.73 14.50
N GLY A 128 37.00 -16.29 15.58
CA GLY A 128 38.27 -16.86 16.03
C GLY A 128 38.19 -18.35 16.37
N ILE A 129 37.08 -18.81 16.95
CA ILE A 129 36.84 -20.23 17.26
C ILE A 129 36.71 -21.02 15.96
N TYR A 130 35.89 -20.52 15.02
CA TYR A 130 35.65 -21.20 13.75
C TYR A 130 36.89 -21.24 12.86
N LEU A 131 37.70 -20.17 12.83
CA LEU A 131 38.98 -20.14 12.12
C LEU A 131 39.92 -21.26 12.58
N GLN A 132 39.99 -21.54 13.88
CA GLN A 132 40.84 -22.60 14.43
C GLN A 132 40.26 -24.00 14.18
N GLN A 133 38.96 -24.18 14.39
CA GLN A 133 38.30 -25.49 14.28
C GLN A 133 38.14 -25.95 12.83
N LYS A 134 37.67 -25.05 11.96
CA LYS A 134 37.30 -25.38 10.59
C LYS A 134 38.44 -25.16 9.60
N LYS A 135 39.37 -24.23 9.91
CA LYS A 135 40.51 -23.83 9.06
C LYS A 135 40.07 -23.56 7.61
N PRO A 136 39.15 -22.60 7.40
CA PRO A 136 38.63 -22.34 6.06
C PRO A 136 39.73 -21.82 5.14
N SER A 137 39.56 -22.05 3.84
CA SER A 137 40.37 -21.43 2.79
C SER A 137 39.79 -20.11 2.32
N PHE A 138 38.48 -19.91 2.54
CA PHE A 138 37.75 -18.73 2.11
C PHE A 138 36.87 -18.19 3.25
N LEU A 139 36.79 -16.87 3.34
CA LEU A 139 35.93 -16.19 4.30
C LEU A 139 35.09 -15.15 3.55
N ILE A 140 33.78 -15.21 3.71
CA ILE A 140 32.85 -14.28 3.08
C ILE A 140 32.24 -13.42 4.18
N PHE A 141 32.54 -12.12 4.13
CA PHE A 141 31.85 -11.13 4.93
C PHE A 141 30.78 -10.44 4.10
N PHE A 142 29.62 -10.15 4.67
CA PHE A 142 28.58 -9.42 3.94
C PHE A 142 27.89 -8.32 4.74
N ASP A 143 27.37 -7.30 4.04
CA ASP A 143 26.57 -6.20 4.61
C ASP A 143 25.62 -5.59 3.57
N ASP A 144 24.68 -4.75 4.01
CA ASP A 144 23.72 -4.08 3.13
C ASP A 144 24.40 -3.06 2.19
N ASN A 145 25.36 -2.28 2.68
CA ASN A 145 26.04 -1.27 1.89
C ASN A 145 27.45 -0.92 2.35
N ILE A 146 28.26 -0.43 1.41
CA ILE A 146 29.53 0.24 1.71
C ILE A 146 29.54 1.65 1.13
N THR A 147 30.07 2.60 1.92
CA THR A 147 30.30 3.99 1.49
C THR A 147 31.80 4.23 1.35
N SER A 148 32.42 5.02 2.24
CA SER A 148 33.86 5.31 2.18
C SER A 148 34.75 4.18 2.69
N GLY A 149 34.20 3.14 3.32
CA GLY A 149 34.99 2.06 3.93
C GLY A 149 35.51 2.36 5.36
N ILE A 150 35.23 3.53 5.94
CA ILE A 150 35.74 3.89 7.28
C ILE A 150 35.29 2.88 8.35
N GLN A 151 34.04 2.43 8.30
CA GLN A 151 33.52 1.41 9.23
C GLN A 151 34.22 0.06 9.04
N LEU A 152 34.60 -0.28 7.80
CA LEU A 152 35.34 -1.49 7.50
C LEU A 152 36.78 -1.41 8.04
N LYS A 153 37.44 -0.25 7.91
CA LYS A 153 38.74 -0.01 8.53
C LYS A 153 38.67 -0.17 10.05
N GLN A 154 37.67 0.44 10.68
CA GLN A 154 37.44 0.29 12.11
C GLN A 154 37.20 -1.18 12.49
N PHE A 155 36.37 -1.89 11.73
CA PHE A 155 36.11 -3.32 11.92
C PHE A 155 37.39 -4.15 11.92
N PHE A 156 38.25 -4.01 10.90
CA PHE A 156 39.50 -4.77 10.82
C PHE A 156 40.51 -4.35 11.88
N THR A 157 40.57 -3.06 12.23
CA THR A 157 41.38 -2.60 13.37
C THR A 157 40.93 -3.28 14.66
N GLU A 158 39.64 -3.25 15.00
CA GLU A 158 39.14 -3.89 16.22
C GLU A 158 39.24 -5.42 16.19
N LEU A 159 39.21 -6.02 14.99
CA LEU A 159 39.38 -7.46 14.82
C LEU A 159 40.82 -7.92 15.06
N LEU A 160 41.81 -7.08 14.78
CA LEU A 160 43.23 -7.46 14.72
C LEU A 160 44.11 -6.75 15.76
N GLU A 161 43.63 -5.65 16.34
CA GLU A 161 44.37 -4.82 17.29
C GLU A 161 43.53 -4.59 18.55
N GLU A 162 44.20 -4.43 19.69
CA GLU A 162 43.54 -3.92 20.89
C GLU A 162 43.20 -2.44 20.69
N THR A 163 41.93 -2.10 20.97
CA THR A 163 41.45 -0.72 20.91
C THR A 163 40.90 -0.31 22.28
N ASP A 164 41.09 0.94 22.68
CA ASP A 164 40.65 1.42 24.00
C ASP A 164 39.12 1.42 24.15
N LYS A 165 38.39 1.55 23.03
CA LYS A 165 36.93 1.68 22.99
C LYS A 165 36.37 0.96 21.75
N PRO A 166 36.39 -0.37 21.72
CA PRO A 166 35.84 -1.13 20.60
C PRO A 166 34.33 -0.90 20.49
N GLU A 167 33.85 -0.61 19.27
CA GLU A 167 32.42 -0.46 19.01
C GLU A 167 31.79 -1.78 18.53
N ILE A 168 32.54 -2.57 17.75
CA ILE A 168 32.07 -3.76 17.04
C ILE A 168 32.67 -5.03 17.65
N ILE A 169 34.00 -5.12 17.74
CA ILE A 169 34.72 -6.32 18.20
C ILE A 169 35.37 -6.07 19.56
N ARG A 170 34.81 -6.68 20.61
CA ARG A 170 35.29 -6.47 22.00
C ARG A 170 36.64 -7.10 22.29
N PHE A 171 36.92 -8.24 21.68
CA PHE A 171 38.14 -9.01 21.89
C PHE A 171 38.76 -9.29 20.52
N PRO A 172 39.97 -8.77 20.23
CA PRO A 172 40.62 -9.03 18.96
C PRO A 172 41.02 -10.51 18.85
N LEU A 173 41.31 -10.94 17.62
CA LEU A 173 41.81 -12.27 17.35
C LEU A 173 43.19 -12.47 18.00
N SER A 174 43.43 -13.66 18.55
CA SER A 174 44.77 -14.06 19.00
C SER A 174 45.72 -14.25 17.82
N GLU A 175 47.03 -14.20 18.05
CA GLU A 175 48.05 -14.36 16.99
C GLU A 175 47.83 -15.63 16.14
N VAL A 176 47.51 -16.76 16.79
CA VAL A 176 47.21 -18.02 16.09
C VAL A 176 45.99 -17.89 15.17
N GLN A 177 44.97 -17.13 15.57
CA GLN A 177 43.77 -16.89 14.76
C GLN A 177 44.07 -15.93 13.61
N ILE A 178 44.87 -14.89 13.84
CA ILE A 178 45.34 -13.96 12.80
C ILE A 178 46.14 -14.71 11.73
N ASP A 179 47.02 -15.62 12.13
CA ASP A 179 47.79 -16.45 11.21
C ASP A 179 46.91 -17.39 10.36
N GLN A 180 45.76 -17.83 10.87
CA GLN A 180 44.77 -18.54 10.05
C GLN A 180 44.04 -17.59 9.11
N LEU A 181 43.64 -16.41 9.59
CA LEU A 181 42.95 -15.41 8.77
C LEU A 181 43.79 -14.99 7.57
N LYS A 182 45.10 -14.75 7.76
CA LYS A 182 46.05 -14.39 6.68
C LYS A 182 46.18 -15.45 5.58
N LYS A 183 45.82 -16.71 5.86
CA LYS A 183 45.83 -17.80 4.87
C LYS A 183 44.53 -17.89 4.07
N CYS A 184 43.48 -17.19 4.52
CA CYS A 184 42.19 -17.17 3.85
C CYS A 184 42.19 -16.15 2.71
N LYS A 185 41.49 -16.46 1.61
CA LYS A 185 40.99 -15.42 0.72
C LYS A 185 39.70 -14.86 1.31
N ILE A 186 39.62 -13.54 1.48
CA ILE A 186 38.50 -12.86 2.11
C ILE A 186 37.68 -12.14 1.04
N PHE A 187 36.40 -12.49 0.90
CA PHE A 187 35.46 -11.76 0.08
C PHE A 187 34.66 -10.80 0.96
N LEU A 188 34.58 -9.53 0.55
CA LEU A 188 33.72 -8.53 1.15
C LEU A 188 32.54 -8.27 0.20
N CYS A 189 31.37 -8.76 0.56
CA CYS A 189 30.18 -8.77 -0.29
C CYS A 189 29.16 -7.75 0.19
N PHE A 190 28.89 -6.72 -0.62
CA PHE A 190 27.89 -5.70 -0.29
C PHE A 190 26.73 -5.72 -1.29
N ALA A 191 25.49 -5.60 -0.81
CA ALA A 191 24.37 -5.45 -1.76
C ALA A 191 24.55 -4.20 -2.63
N ILE A 192 25.01 -3.08 -2.04
CA ILE A 192 25.31 -1.85 -2.79
C ILE A 192 26.61 -1.15 -2.38
N GLN A 193 27.43 -0.81 -3.36
CA GLN A 193 28.62 0.05 -3.21
C GLN A 193 28.27 1.48 -3.62
N LEU A 194 28.35 2.42 -2.67
CA LEU A 194 27.90 3.81 -2.86
C LEU A 194 29.05 4.79 -3.11
N ALA A 195 30.29 4.40 -2.87
CA ALA A 195 31.47 5.25 -3.08
C ALA A 195 32.62 4.39 -3.62
N GLN A 196 33.47 4.96 -4.47
CA GLN A 196 34.61 4.24 -5.03
C GLN A 196 35.79 4.28 -4.06
N GLU A 197 35.86 5.31 -3.22
CA GLU A 197 36.91 5.57 -2.23
C GLU A 197 37.05 4.45 -1.18
N CYS A 198 36.09 3.53 -1.06
CA CYS A 198 36.28 2.35 -0.23
C CYS A 198 37.36 1.41 -0.75
N GLU A 199 37.66 1.41 -2.05
CA GLU A 199 38.70 0.58 -2.64
C GLU A 199 40.08 0.97 -2.09
N ASP A 200 40.35 2.26 -1.94
CA ASP A 200 41.59 2.77 -1.33
C ASP A 200 41.73 2.30 0.14
N ILE A 201 40.62 2.32 0.90
CA ILE A 201 40.62 1.85 2.29
C ILE A 201 40.83 0.33 2.35
N ILE A 202 40.26 -0.43 1.42
CA ILE A 202 40.47 -1.88 1.36
C ILE A 202 41.93 -2.18 1.08
N CYS A 203 42.54 -1.51 0.10
CA CYS A 203 43.98 -1.63 -0.15
C CYS A 203 44.83 -1.23 1.07
N GLU A 204 44.42 -0.21 1.84
CA GLU A 204 45.10 0.15 3.09
C GLU A 204 45.03 -1.01 4.11
N ILE A 205 43.86 -1.62 4.28
CA ILE A 205 43.65 -2.76 5.19
C ILE A 205 44.49 -3.96 4.75
N GLU A 206 44.44 -4.31 3.46
CA GLU A 206 45.23 -5.42 2.88
C GLU A 206 46.72 -5.24 3.15
N ASN A 207 47.26 -4.06 2.86
CA ASN A 207 48.69 -3.78 3.03
C ASN A 207 49.09 -3.75 4.51
N LYS A 208 48.28 -3.11 5.36
CA LYS A 208 48.56 -2.98 6.80
C LYS A 208 48.58 -4.35 7.48
N TYR A 209 47.63 -5.22 7.15
CA TYR A 209 47.41 -6.50 7.85
C TYR A 209 47.89 -7.72 7.07
N GLN A 210 48.42 -7.55 5.85
CA GLN A 210 48.86 -8.62 4.96
C GLN A 210 47.72 -9.63 4.70
N LEU A 211 46.53 -9.10 4.39
CA LEU A 211 45.34 -9.89 4.08
C LEU A 211 45.13 -9.95 2.57
N ASN A 212 44.46 -11.01 2.12
CA ASN A 212 44.02 -11.17 0.72
C ASN A 212 42.52 -10.87 0.65
N ILE A 213 42.15 -9.66 0.24
CA ILE A 213 40.77 -9.17 0.29
C ILE A 213 40.26 -8.89 -1.13
N GLU A 214 39.05 -9.32 -1.43
CA GLU A 214 38.37 -8.99 -2.67
C GLU A 214 37.00 -8.37 -2.39
N LEU A 215 36.78 -7.18 -2.93
CA LEU A 215 35.49 -6.49 -2.85
C LEU A 215 34.55 -6.97 -3.97
N LYS A 216 33.35 -7.41 -3.58
CA LYS A 216 32.25 -7.70 -4.49
C LYS A 216 31.02 -6.89 -4.12
N ALA A 217 30.33 -6.35 -5.12
CA ALA A 217 29.13 -5.56 -4.93
C ALA A 217 28.08 -5.90 -5.98
N GLY A 218 26.84 -6.10 -5.54
CA GLY A 218 25.74 -6.50 -6.43
C GLY A 218 25.27 -5.34 -7.30
N VAL A 219 25.30 -4.13 -6.74
CA VAL A 219 25.11 -2.88 -7.46
C VAL A 219 26.19 -1.89 -7.07
N LYS A 220 26.73 -1.19 -8.07
CA LYS A 220 27.59 -0.01 -7.88
C LYS A 220 26.81 1.25 -8.21
N ASP A 221 26.73 2.20 -7.29
CA ASP A 221 26.11 3.51 -7.50
C ASP A 221 27.03 4.63 -7.02
N PHE A 222 27.92 5.07 -7.90
CA PHE A 222 28.85 6.17 -7.63
C PHE A 222 28.26 7.55 -7.95
N THR A 223 27.02 7.61 -8.46
CA THR A 223 26.38 8.86 -8.86
C THR A 223 26.14 9.77 -7.67
N ASN A 224 26.55 11.03 -7.75
CA ASN A 224 26.05 12.08 -6.88
C ASN A 224 24.82 12.71 -7.54
N TYR A 225 23.63 12.46 -6.99
CA TYR A 225 22.39 12.85 -7.65
C TYR A 225 22.11 14.36 -7.63
N LEU A 226 22.97 15.14 -6.97
CA LEU A 226 22.92 16.60 -6.95
C LEU A 226 23.83 17.26 -8.00
N ASP A 227 24.70 16.49 -8.64
CA ASP A 227 25.66 16.98 -9.64
C ASP A 227 25.03 17.05 -11.03
N TYR A 228 25.57 17.91 -11.89
CA TYR A 228 25.14 17.99 -13.29
C TYR A 228 25.45 16.71 -14.08
N SER A 229 26.41 15.90 -13.63
CA SER A 229 26.69 14.56 -14.19
C SER A 229 25.62 13.52 -13.84
N SER A 230 24.68 13.84 -12.94
CA SER A 230 23.56 12.98 -12.60
C SER A 230 22.58 12.83 -13.76
N PRO A 231 22.00 11.63 -14.00
CA PRO A 231 21.00 11.44 -15.05
C PRO A 231 19.72 12.28 -14.85
N ILE A 232 19.54 12.83 -13.65
CA ILE A 232 18.37 13.63 -13.30
C ILE A 232 18.66 15.12 -13.14
N VAL A 233 19.79 15.64 -13.60
CA VAL A 233 20.07 17.08 -13.55
C VAL A 233 20.40 17.56 -14.95
N THR A 234 19.62 18.50 -15.49
CA THR A 234 19.68 18.89 -16.91
C THR A 234 20.61 20.05 -17.18
N SER A 235 21.04 20.77 -16.14
CA SER A 235 21.97 21.90 -16.27
C SER A 235 22.81 22.13 -15.02
N ILE A 236 23.93 22.82 -15.20
CA ILE A 236 24.80 23.28 -14.10
C ILE A 236 24.01 24.23 -13.18
N GLU A 237 23.16 25.07 -13.75
CA GLU A 237 22.29 26.01 -13.03
C GLU A 237 21.28 25.26 -12.17
N GLU A 238 20.64 24.21 -12.69
CA GLU A 238 19.76 23.34 -11.92
C GLU A 238 20.53 22.68 -10.76
N SER A 239 21.70 22.08 -11.02
CA SER A 239 22.56 21.50 -9.98
C SER A 239 22.86 22.50 -8.85
N LYS A 240 23.29 23.73 -9.20
CA LYS A 240 23.56 24.80 -8.23
C LYS A 240 22.33 25.15 -7.41
N LYS A 241 21.15 25.23 -8.03
CA LYS A 241 19.88 25.52 -7.33
C LYS A 241 19.50 24.39 -6.37
N ILE A 242 19.59 23.13 -6.80
CA ILE A 242 19.27 21.96 -5.95
C ILE A 242 20.24 21.91 -4.77
N LYS A 243 21.56 22.01 -5.01
CA LYS A 243 22.57 22.03 -3.94
C LYS A 243 22.34 23.18 -2.97
N LYS A 244 22.02 24.38 -3.45
CA LYS A 244 21.70 25.54 -2.59
C LYS A 244 20.44 25.29 -1.75
N MET A 245 19.40 24.67 -2.32
CA MET A 245 18.20 24.27 -1.60
C MET A 245 18.52 23.26 -0.50
N VAL A 246 19.18 22.16 -0.84
CA VAL A 246 19.53 21.07 0.08
C VAL A 246 20.44 21.58 1.20
N SER A 247 21.55 22.25 0.87
CA SER A 247 22.52 22.74 1.86
C SER A 247 21.89 23.69 2.87
N ARG A 248 21.02 24.60 2.41
CA ARG A 248 20.30 25.54 3.26
C ARG A 248 19.41 24.82 4.28
N ILE A 249 18.70 23.75 3.89
CA ILE A 249 17.83 23.00 4.79
C ILE A 249 18.68 22.12 5.71
N SER A 250 19.56 21.28 5.15
CA SER A 250 20.44 20.36 5.88
C SER A 250 21.27 21.05 6.95
N ARG A 251 21.79 22.26 6.68
CA ARG A 251 22.53 23.05 7.68
C ARG A 251 21.71 23.29 8.94
N SER A 252 20.43 23.64 8.81
CA SER A 252 19.53 23.83 9.95
C SER A 252 19.20 22.51 10.65
N LEU A 253 19.04 21.42 9.87
CA LEU A 253 18.77 20.10 10.43
C LEU A 253 19.89 19.59 11.33
N TYR A 254 21.15 19.93 11.05
CA TYR A 254 22.31 19.53 11.85
C TYR A 254 22.61 20.43 13.06
N MET A 255 21.81 21.46 13.34
CA MET A 255 22.05 22.36 14.49
C MET A 255 21.90 21.65 15.84
N ASP A 256 21.22 20.50 15.89
CA ASP A 256 21.14 19.63 17.07
C ASP A 256 22.47 18.91 17.36
N LYS A 257 23.36 18.81 16.37
CA LYS A 257 24.67 18.18 16.52
C LYS A 257 25.68 19.23 16.95
N LYS A 258 26.36 18.99 18.07
CA LYS A 258 27.50 19.80 18.56
C LYS A 258 28.76 19.58 17.70
N TRP A 259 28.64 19.61 16.38
CA TRP A 259 29.74 19.40 15.44
C TRP A 259 30.39 20.73 15.05
N GLY A 260 31.71 20.70 14.84
CA GLY A 260 32.42 21.83 14.24
C GLY A 260 31.94 22.12 12.82
N LYS A 261 32.13 23.36 12.35
CA LYS A 261 31.66 23.81 11.02
C LYS A 261 32.09 22.87 9.90
N HIS A 262 33.36 22.45 9.87
CA HIS A 262 33.91 21.54 8.86
C HIS A 262 33.06 20.27 8.69
N LYS A 263 32.83 19.55 9.79
CA LYS A 263 32.05 18.31 9.81
C LYS A 263 30.60 18.50 9.38
N VAL A 264 30.00 19.67 9.63
CA VAL A 264 28.67 20.01 9.11
C VAL A 264 28.72 20.19 7.59
N TYR A 265 29.73 20.91 7.07
CA TYR A 265 29.88 21.15 5.64
C TYR A 265 30.12 19.86 4.84
N GLU A 266 30.86 18.90 5.39
CA GLU A 266 31.10 17.56 4.79
C GLU A 266 29.86 16.65 4.78
N ARG A 267 28.77 17.08 5.40
CA ARG A 267 27.55 16.27 5.59
C ARG A 267 26.30 16.90 5.02
N LEU A 268 26.39 18.07 4.39
CA LEU A 268 25.22 18.80 3.89
C LEU A 268 24.42 18.00 2.86
N TYR A 269 25.09 17.13 2.10
CA TYR A 269 24.49 16.29 1.06
C TYR A 269 24.48 14.80 1.44
N GLY A 270 24.62 14.47 2.73
CA GLY A 270 24.84 13.12 3.22
C GLY A 270 26.29 12.92 3.63
N PHE A 271 26.61 11.82 4.32
CA PHE A 271 27.99 11.55 4.76
C PHE A 271 28.94 11.52 3.56
N GLY A 272 30.06 12.24 3.67
CA GLY A 272 31.02 12.41 2.56
C GLY A 272 30.49 13.30 1.42
N ASN A 273 29.38 14.02 1.63
CA ASN A 273 28.67 14.80 0.61
C ASN A 273 28.30 14.00 -0.66
N LEU A 274 28.11 12.68 -0.50
CA LEU A 274 27.90 11.73 -1.59
C LEU A 274 26.58 11.94 -2.36
N GLY A 275 25.60 12.65 -1.80
CA GLY A 275 24.36 13.01 -2.50
C GLY A 275 23.54 11.81 -2.96
N LYS A 276 23.52 10.72 -2.16
CA LYS A 276 22.89 9.46 -2.55
C LYS A 276 21.38 9.49 -2.39
N LEU A 277 20.70 8.69 -3.20
CA LEU A 277 19.26 8.50 -3.20
C LEU A 277 18.93 7.01 -3.02
N THR A 278 19.45 6.41 -1.96
CA THR A 278 19.20 4.99 -1.61
C THR A 278 18.44 4.92 -0.28
N VAL A 279 17.40 4.10 -0.25
CA VAL A 279 16.56 3.86 0.93
C VAL A 279 16.41 2.35 1.08
N PHE A 280 16.73 1.80 2.26
CA PHE A 280 16.43 0.41 2.58
C PHE A 280 15.10 0.33 3.33
N GLU A 281 14.44 -0.82 3.21
CA GLU A 281 13.21 -1.08 3.93
C GLU A 281 13.38 -0.97 5.45
N HIS A 282 14.48 -1.51 5.98
CA HIS A 282 14.71 -1.71 7.41
C HIS A 282 15.58 -0.62 8.07
N ASN A 283 16.28 0.21 7.28
CA ASN A 283 17.18 1.27 7.74
C ASN A 283 17.44 2.34 6.66
N ILE A 284 18.08 3.46 7.03
CA ILE A 284 18.48 4.52 6.12
C ILE A 284 20.00 4.71 6.15
N PRO A 285 20.68 4.62 4.98
CA PRO A 285 22.09 4.93 4.93
C PRO A 285 22.30 6.43 5.17
N LYS A 286 23.28 6.79 6.01
CA LYS A 286 23.59 8.20 6.33
C LYS A 286 24.15 9.00 5.14
N SER A 287 24.42 8.33 4.01
CA SER A 287 24.75 8.93 2.72
C SER A 287 23.52 9.45 1.97
N LEU A 288 22.29 9.05 2.36
CA LEU A 288 21.06 9.64 1.84
C LEU A 288 21.02 11.14 2.15
N ILE A 289 20.50 11.93 1.22
CA ILE A 289 20.40 13.38 1.39
C ILE A 289 19.58 13.71 2.67
N PRO A 290 20.09 14.55 3.59
CA PRO A 290 19.53 14.72 4.93
C PRO A 290 18.08 15.19 4.99
N ILE A 291 17.63 15.95 3.98
CA ILE A 291 16.23 16.43 3.91
C ILE A 291 15.23 15.28 3.93
N PHE A 292 15.62 14.08 3.49
CA PHE A 292 14.75 12.92 3.41
C PHE A 292 14.63 12.14 4.71
N TRP A 293 15.60 12.21 5.63
CA TRP A 293 15.66 11.31 6.79
C TRP A 293 15.91 11.97 8.14
N LYS A 294 16.49 13.18 8.16
CA LYS A 294 16.87 13.83 9.40
C LYS A 294 15.75 14.75 9.89
N THR A 295 15.36 14.62 11.16
CA THR A 295 14.48 15.62 11.80
C THR A 295 15.30 16.82 12.27
N GLY A 296 14.63 17.95 12.43
CA GLY A 296 15.25 19.18 12.93
C GLY A 296 14.28 20.35 12.91
N ILE A 297 14.83 21.56 13.00
CA ILE A 297 14.08 22.81 12.88
C ILE A 297 14.59 23.55 11.64
N TYR A 298 13.67 24.01 10.80
CA TYR A 298 13.94 24.82 9.62
C TYR A 298 12.97 26.01 9.58
N LYS A 299 13.48 27.24 9.66
CA LYS A 299 12.68 28.48 9.73
C LYS A 299 11.61 28.43 10.83
N ASP A 300 12.04 28.12 12.05
CA ASP A 300 11.20 28.04 13.25
C ASP A 300 10.06 27.00 13.17
N LYS A 301 10.11 26.13 12.15
CA LYS A 301 9.19 25.01 11.97
C LYS A 301 9.93 23.70 12.07
N ARG A 302 9.27 22.71 12.66
CA ARG A 302 9.81 21.35 12.68
C ARG A 302 9.87 20.78 11.27
N TRP A 303 11.00 20.16 10.94
CA TRP A 303 11.18 19.42 9.69
C TRP A 303 10.75 17.98 9.87
N LEU A 304 9.82 17.54 9.04
CA LEU A 304 9.27 16.19 9.00
C LEU A 304 9.85 15.46 7.78
N PRO A 305 10.89 14.63 7.97
CA PRO A 305 11.46 13.84 6.87
C PRO A 305 10.47 12.77 6.38
N LEU A 306 10.59 12.36 5.13
CA LEU A 306 9.75 11.30 4.56
C LEU A 306 10.19 9.91 5.04
N PHE A 307 11.50 9.68 5.12
CA PHE A 307 12.15 8.43 5.52
C PHE A 307 12.98 8.62 6.80
N PRO A 308 12.36 8.96 7.95
CA PRO A 308 13.11 9.15 9.19
C PRO A 308 13.90 7.89 9.56
N GLU A 309 15.17 8.04 9.93
CA GLU A 309 15.96 6.95 10.56
C GLU A 309 15.30 6.54 11.88
N ARG A 310 15.51 5.30 12.38
CA ARG A 310 14.91 4.80 13.64
C ARG A 310 15.04 5.76 14.81
N SER A 311 16.23 6.34 15.01
CA SER A 311 16.51 7.29 16.08
C SER A 311 15.79 8.64 15.88
N GLU A 312 15.55 9.03 14.63
CA GLU A 312 14.84 10.24 14.24
C GLU A 312 13.31 10.05 14.30
N TYR A 313 12.82 8.86 13.94
CA TYR A 313 11.41 8.48 14.02
C TYR A 313 10.90 8.50 15.47
N LYS A 314 11.69 8.00 16.43
CA LYS A 314 11.35 8.09 17.86
C LYS A 314 11.10 9.52 18.34
N LYS A 315 11.76 10.51 17.74
CA LYS A 315 11.51 11.92 18.07
C LYS A 315 10.15 12.39 17.56
N LEU A 316 9.64 11.78 16.49
CA LEU A 316 8.36 12.16 15.85
C LEU A 316 7.13 11.63 16.59
N ASP A 317 7.25 10.54 17.36
CA ASP A 317 6.14 9.94 18.12
C ASP A 317 5.52 10.92 19.14
N ASP A 318 6.25 11.96 19.55
CA ASP A 318 5.75 13.04 20.41
C ASP A 318 4.81 14.05 19.69
N PHE A 319 4.41 13.79 18.43
CA PHE A 319 3.69 14.75 17.61
C PHE A 319 2.23 14.37 17.30
N HIS A 320 1.32 15.30 17.57
CA HIS A 320 -0.08 15.21 17.15
C HIS A 320 -0.21 15.48 15.64
N PHE A 321 -0.43 14.43 14.85
CA PHE A 321 -0.74 14.47 13.41
C PHE A 321 -1.96 15.35 13.05
N ASP A 322 -2.74 15.78 14.03
CA ASP A 322 -3.95 16.59 13.87
C ASP A 322 -3.70 17.94 13.18
N GLN A 323 -2.54 18.58 13.40
CA GLN A 323 -2.21 19.85 12.73
C GLN A 323 -1.87 19.67 11.25
N ILE A 324 -1.25 18.55 10.91
CA ILE A 324 -0.96 18.17 9.53
C ILE A 324 -2.27 17.85 8.81
N ARG A 325 -3.17 17.10 9.46
CA ARG A 325 -4.49 16.76 8.94
C ARG A 325 -5.31 18.00 8.62
N LYS A 326 -5.36 18.98 9.53
CA LYS A 326 -6.01 20.29 9.28
C LYS A 326 -5.40 21.03 8.10
N SER A 327 -4.08 20.95 7.91
CA SER A 327 -3.40 21.58 6.78
C SER A 327 -3.72 20.87 5.46
N ILE A 328 -3.82 19.53 5.47
CA ILE A 328 -4.23 18.73 4.32
C ILE A 328 -5.70 18.97 3.98
N ASP A 329 -6.59 19.07 4.97
CA ASP A 329 -8.01 19.31 4.73
C ASP A 329 -8.24 20.74 4.23
N SER A 330 -7.51 21.72 4.76
CA SER A 330 -7.47 23.09 4.21
C SER A 330 -6.93 23.10 2.79
N LEU A 331 -5.93 22.26 2.50
CA LEU A 331 -5.40 22.09 1.16
C LEU A 331 -6.40 21.45 0.22
N LYS A 332 -7.01 20.34 0.61
CA LYS A 332 -8.09 19.70 -0.14
C LYS A 332 -9.20 20.71 -0.43
N LYS A 333 -9.58 21.52 0.56
CA LYS A 333 -10.56 22.59 0.40
C LYS A 333 -10.10 23.65 -0.61
N GLU A 334 -8.89 24.19 -0.45
CA GLU A 334 -8.30 25.15 -1.40
C GLU A 334 -8.15 24.56 -2.82
N LEU A 335 -7.91 23.26 -2.94
CA LEU A 335 -7.74 22.57 -4.22
C LEU A 335 -9.06 22.24 -4.91
N ILE A 336 -10.11 21.93 -4.13
CA ILE A 336 -11.49 21.77 -4.60
C ILE A 336 -12.04 23.13 -5.04
N ASP A 337 -11.82 24.16 -4.21
CA ASP A 337 -12.28 25.53 -4.48
C ASP A 337 -11.57 26.13 -5.72
N ASN A 338 -10.33 25.73 -6.01
CA ASN A 338 -9.54 26.23 -7.16
C ASN A 338 -9.56 25.31 -8.40
N ASN A 339 -10.19 24.14 -8.37
CA ASN A 339 -10.44 23.30 -9.56
C ASN A 339 -11.95 23.08 -9.79
N PRO A 340 -12.70 24.14 -10.14
CA PRO A 340 -14.14 24.06 -10.37
C PRO A 340 -14.51 23.09 -11.51
N SER A 341 -13.57 22.66 -12.35
CA SER A 341 -13.83 21.71 -13.43
C SER A 341 -14.14 20.29 -12.95
N LEU A 342 -13.60 19.83 -11.82
CA LEU A 342 -13.96 18.50 -11.31
C LEU A 342 -15.34 18.55 -10.62
N SER A 343 -15.53 19.52 -9.73
CA SER A 343 -16.81 19.76 -9.04
C SER A 343 -17.96 20.01 -10.03
N ARG A 344 -17.75 20.83 -11.08
CA ARG A 344 -18.77 21.11 -12.11
C ARG A 344 -19.07 19.90 -12.99
N LYS A 345 -18.08 19.06 -13.29
CA LYS A 345 -18.28 17.81 -14.04
C LYS A 345 -19.14 16.82 -13.26
N GLU A 346 -18.87 16.71 -11.96
CA GLU A 346 -19.58 15.83 -11.03
C GLU A 346 -21.00 16.33 -10.73
N GLU A 347 -21.19 17.64 -10.56
CA GLU A 347 -22.51 18.26 -10.44
C GLU A 347 -23.37 18.07 -11.70
N LEU A 348 -22.77 18.10 -12.88
CA LEU A 348 -23.48 17.86 -14.14
C LEU A 348 -23.94 16.40 -14.30
N ILE A 349 -23.15 15.42 -13.84
CA ILE A 349 -23.61 14.01 -13.77
C ILE A 349 -24.76 13.89 -12.78
N LYS A 350 -24.65 14.56 -11.64
CA LYS A 350 -25.71 14.56 -10.63
C LYS A 350 -27.01 15.14 -11.16
N GLU A 351 -26.97 16.30 -11.81
CA GLU A 351 -28.13 16.93 -12.45
C GLU A 351 -28.76 16.00 -13.49
N LYS A 352 -27.96 15.43 -14.38
CA LYS A 352 -28.44 14.44 -15.35
C LYS A 352 -29.13 13.23 -14.71
N ILE A 353 -28.65 12.79 -13.55
CA ILE A 353 -29.29 11.68 -12.83
C ILE A 353 -30.59 12.13 -12.16
N ASP A 354 -30.58 13.31 -11.53
CA ASP A 354 -31.77 13.87 -10.90
C ASP A 354 -32.89 14.10 -11.96
N ASP A 355 -32.53 14.35 -13.22
CA ASP A 355 -33.45 14.49 -14.36
C ASP A 355 -33.80 13.17 -15.07
N THR A 356 -33.12 12.07 -14.75
CA THR A 356 -33.38 10.77 -15.38
C THR A 356 -34.72 10.19 -14.89
N ASP A 357 -35.59 9.84 -15.85
CA ASP A 357 -36.85 9.14 -15.58
C ASP A 357 -36.60 7.64 -15.35
N PHE A 358 -36.33 7.32 -14.10
CA PHE A 358 -36.00 5.97 -13.66
C PHE A 358 -37.15 4.97 -13.81
N TRP A 359 -38.40 5.42 -13.75
CA TRP A 359 -39.55 4.55 -13.94
C TRP A 359 -39.59 4.03 -15.38
N SER A 360 -39.37 4.92 -16.36
CA SER A 360 -39.27 4.54 -17.76
C SER A 360 -38.13 3.53 -18.02
N ILE A 361 -36.98 3.69 -17.36
CA ILE A 361 -35.84 2.76 -17.48
C ILE A 361 -36.20 1.39 -16.93
N GLN A 362 -36.80 1.35 -15.74
CA GLN A 362 -37.16 0.11 -15.06
C GLN A 362 -38.25 -0.65 -15.83
N GLU A 363 -39.28 0.05 -16.32
CA GLU A 363 -40.37 -0.54 -17.11
C GLU A 363 -39.90 -1.03 -18.49
N SER A 364 -39.00 -0.28 -19.13
CA SER A 364 -38.46 -0.66 -20.45
C SER A 364 -37.35 -1.72 -20.37
N GLY A 365 -36.75 -1.92 -19.19
CA GLY A 365 -35.56 -2.76 -19.02
C GLY A 365 -34.32 -2.23 -19.73
N ASN A 366 -34.32 -0.93 -20.09
CA ASN A 366 -33.23 -0.30 -20.81
C ASN A 366 -32.04 -0.01 -19.90
N SER A 367 -30.87 0.12 -20.51
CA SER A 367 -29.64 0.58 -19.85
C SER A 367 -29.30 1.99 -20.33
N ILE A 368 -28.79 2.85 -19.45
CA ILE A 368 -28.42 4.23 -19.80
C ILE A 368 -26.97 4.50 -19.43
N ILE A 369 -26.26 5.25 -20.30
CA ILE A 369 -24.95 5.81 -19.99
C ILE A 369 -25.05 7.33 -19.87
N LEU A 370 -24.70 7.85 -18.71
CA LEU A 370 -24.65 9.28 -18.41
C LEU A 370 -23.20 9.75 -18.48
N LYS A 371 -22.91 10.66 -19.41
CA LYS A 371 -21.54 11.16 -19.68
C LYS A 371 -21.37 12.60 -19.19
N SER A 372 -20.23 12.89 -18.56
CA SER A 372 -19.74 14.25 -18.28
C SER A 372 -18.24 14.31 -18.53
N ASN A 373 -17.87 14.73 -19.74
CA ASN A 373 -16.51 14.66 -20.25
C ASN A 373 -15.96 13.23 -20.17
N ASN A 374 -14.82 13.05 -19.49
CA ASN A 374 -14.19 11.75 -19.29
C ASN A 374 -14.83 10.92 -18.18
N LEU A 375 -15.71 11.46 -17.33
CA LEU A 375 -16.38 10.69 -16.28
C LEU A 375 -17.74 10.21 -16.77
N CYS A 376 -17.99 8.91 -16.64
CA CYS A 376 -19.22 8.28 -17.09
C CYS A 376 -19.86 7.46 -15.95
N CYS A 377 -21.18 7.38 -15.96
CA CYS A 377 -21.99 6.50 -15.13
C CYS A 377 -22.86 5.63 -16.04
N ALA A 378 -22.63 4.32 -16.03
CA ALA A 378 -23.54 3.37 -16.65
C ALA A 378 -24.54 2.86 -15.60
N ILE A 379 -25.82 2.90 -15.94
CA ILE A 379 -26.94 2.36 -15.15
C ILE A 379 -27.52 1.24 -15.99
N LEU A 380 -27.22 0.00 -15.62
CA LEU A 380 -27.50 -1.17 -16.44
C LEU A 380 -28.56 -2.03 -15.77
N GLN A 381 -29.63 -2.36 -16.48
CA GLN A 381 -30.59 -3.35 -16.00
C GLN A 381 -30.09 -4.74 -16.35
N MET A 382 -29.55 -5.42 -15.34
CA MET A 382 -28.99 -6.75 -15.47
C MET A 382 -30.10 -7.77 -15.30
N ARG A 383 -30.45 -8.43 -16.40
CA ARG A 383 -31.44 -9.52 -16.49
C ARG A 383 -30.89 -10.66 -17.35
N PRO A 384 -31.40 -11.90 -17.23
CA PRO A 384 -31.05 -12.95 -18.18
C PRO A 384 -31.25 -12.48 -19.62
N LEU A 385 -30.25 -12.70 -20.49
CA LEU A 385 -30.34 -12.29 -21.90
C LEU A 385 -31.58 -12.91 -22.55
N THR A 386 -32.33 -12.09 -23.29
CA THR A 386 -33.40 -12.55 -24.20
C THR A 386 -32.81 -13.35 -25.36
N GLU A 387 -33.63 -14.13 -26.06
CA GLU A 387 -33.17 -14.91 -27.24
C GLU A 387 -32.58 -14.02 -28.33
N ILE A 388 -33.10 -12.80 -28.49
CA ILE A 388 -32.62 -11.81 -29.47
C ILE A 388 -31.27 -11.22 -29.06
N GLU A 389 -31.08 -10.93 -27.77
CA GLU A 389 -29.79 -10.41 -27.27
C GLU A 389 -28.71 -11.50 -27.33
N ARG A 390 -29.06 -12.78 -27.13
CA ARG A 390 -28.16 -13.93 -27.26
C ARG A 390 -27.70 -14.17 -28.70
N SER A 391 -28.58 -14.00 -29.68
CA SER A 391 -28.21 -14.17 -31.09
C SER A 391 -27.29 -13.06 -31.59
N SER A 392 -27.31 -11.91 -30.92
CA SER A 392 -26.50 -10.73 -31.26
C SER A 392 -25.15 -10.66 -30.54
N SER A 393 -24.96 -11.39 -29.43
CA SER A 393 -23.74 -11.35 -28.62
C SER A 393 -22.57 -12.23 -29.14
N ASN A 394 -22.73 -12.92 -30.27
CA ASN A 394 -21.72 -13.77 -30.94
C ASN A 394 -21.02 -14.87 -30.10
N GLU A 395 -21.40 -15.11 -28.84
CA GLU A 395 -20.82 -16.15 -27.99
C GLU A 395 -21.88 -17.01 -27.27
N TYR A 396 -21.74 -18.34 -27.44
CA TYR A 396 -22.39 -19.50 -26.80
C TYR A 396 -23.93 -19.57 -26.68
N GLN A 397 -24.52 -20.61 -27.28
CA GLN A 397 -25.95 -20.96 -27.19
C GLN A 397 -26.28 -21.76 -25.92
N ILE A 398 -27.39 -21.42 -25.26
CA ILE A 398 -28.04 -22.21 -24.19
C ILE A 398 -29.36 -22.76 -24.73
N THR A 399 -29.59 -24.07 -24.63
CA THR A 399 -30.75 -24.77 -25.20
C THR A 399 -31.90 -25.05 -24.24
N SER A 400 -31.81 -24.79 -22.93
CA SER A 400 -33.01 -24.81 -22.05
C SER A 400 -32.97 -23.76 -20.93
N ILE A 401 -33.88 -22.78 -21.01
CA ILE A 401 -34.07 -21.68 -20.03
C ILE A 401 -34.88 -22.15 -18.81
N SER A 402 -35.66 -23.22 -18.95
CA SER A 402 -36.60 -23.70 -17.93
C SER A 402 -35.92 -24.29 -16.68
N ASP A 403 -34.69 -24.79 -16.81
CA ASP A 403 -33.96 -25.42 -15.69
C ASP A 403 -33.15 -24.41 -14.86
N LEU A 404 -32.77 -23.26 -15.45
CA LEU A 404 -32.01 -22.19 -14.79
C LEU A 404 -32.85 -21.44 -13.73
N LYS A 405 -34.13 -21.15 -14.03
CA LYS A 405 -35.01 -20.39 -13.11
C LYS A 405 -35.33 -21.11 -11.81
N LYS A 406 -35.36 -22.46 -11.79
CA LYS A 406 -35.61 -23.24 -10.56
C LYS A 406 -34.34 -23.53 -9.74
N GLY A 407 -33.17 -23.54 -10.38
CA GLY A 407 -31.89 -23.86 -9.72
C GLY A 407 -31.22 -22.67 -9.03
N VAL A 408 -31.25 -21.48 -9.65
CA VAL A 408 -30.46 -20.31 -9.19
C VAL A 408 -31.03 -19.64 -7.93
N TYR A 409 -32.36 -19.65 -7.75
CA TYR A 409 -33.00 -18.99 -6.61
C TYR A 409 -32.88 -19.73 -5.26
N ASN A 410 -32.38 -20.98 -5.22
CA ASN A 410 -32.50 -21.86 -4.04
C ASN A 410 -31.17 -22.43 -3.49
N PHE A 411 -30.02 -21.79 -3.74
CA PHE A 411 -28.74 -22.34 -3.28
C PHE A 411 -28.51 -22.20 -1.77
N LYS A 412 -28.96 -23.22 -1.02
CA LYS A 412 -28.43 -23.55 0.31
C LYS A 412 -27.08 -24.25 0.19
N LYS A 413 -26.23 -24.03 1.21
CA LYS A 413 -24.99 -24.74 1.60
C LYS A 413 -24.68 -26.00 0.77
N ASN A 414 -23.55 -25.96 0.06
CA ASN A 414 -22.95 -27.01 -0.80
C ASN A 414 -23.26 -26.85 -2.30
N VAL A 415 -22.55 -25.93 -2.95
CA VAL A 415 -22.46 -25.92 -4.42
C VAL A 415 -21.70 -27.18 -4.83
N ASN A 416 -22.41 -28.18 -5.34
CA ASN A 416 -21.81 -29.36 -5.95
C ASN A 416 -20.95 -28.91 -7.16
N SER A 417 -19.77 -29.49 -7.38
CA SER A 417 -18.85 -29.13 -8.48
C SER A 417 -19.51 -29.13 -9.86
N LYS A 418 -20.59 -29.90 -10.02
CA LYS A 418 -21.45 -29.93 -11.21
C LYS A 418 -22.14 -28.59 -11.55
N PHE A 419 -22.35 -27.70 -10.58
CA PHE A 419 -22.98 -26.38 -10.78
C PHE A 419 -21.98 -25.24 -10.99
N GLN A 420 -20.69 -25.46 -10.72
CA GLN A 420 -19.66 -24.44 -10.89
C GLN A 420 -19.54 -24.01 -12.36
N SER A 421 -19.64 -24.95 -13.30
CA SER A 421 -19.65 -24.67 -14.73
C SER A 421 -20.84 -23.82 -15.17
N ILE A 422 -22.00 -23.98 -14.52
CA ILE A 422 -23.22 -23.21 -14.77
C ILE A 422 -23.07 -21.79 -14.21
N LEU A 423 -22.51 -21.63 -13.01
CA LEU A 423 -22.24 -20.31 -12.42
C LEU A 423 -21.19 -19.54 -13.23
N ASP A 424 -20.12 -20.20 -13.66
CA ASP A 424 -19.09 -19.58 -14.50
C ASP A 424 -19.61 -19.23 -15.90
N LEU A 425 -20.62 -19.95 -16.39
CA LEU A 425 -21.31 -19.62 -17.64
C LEU A 425 -22.22 -18.40 -17.46
N GLU A 426 -23.03 -18.36 -16.39
CA GLU A 426 -23.91 -17.22 -16.13
C GLU A 426 -23.10 -15.94 -15.84
N ARG A 427 -21.97 -16.05 -15.13
CA ARG A 427 -21.03 -14.93 -14.93
C ARG A 427 -20.51 -14.39 -16.27
N ARG A 428 -20.20 -15.28 -17.22
CA ARG A 428 -19.80 -14.90 -18.58
C ARG A 428 -20.95 -14.26 -19.36
N ASN A 429 -22.18 -14.74 -19.20
CA ASN A 429 -23.37 -14.14 -19.83
C ASN A 429 -23.61 -12.71 -19.34
N ARG A 430 -23.59 -12.50 -18.02
CA ARG A 430 -23.75 -11.17 -17.40
C ARG A 430 -22.61 -10.24 -17.80
N PHE A 431 -21.38 -10.75 -17.87
CA PHE A 431 -20.25 -9.98 -18.37
C PHE A 431 -20.40 -9.63 -19.86
N SER A 432 -20.92 -10.55 -20.68
CA SER A 432 -21.16 -10.31 -22.11
C SER A 432 -22.27 -9.29 -22.34
N GLN A 433 -23.35 -9.35 -21.54
CA GLN A 433 -24.40 -8.33 -21.53
C GLN A 433 -23.83 -6.95 -21.21
N TYR A 434 -22.97 -6.88 -20.20
CA TYR A 434 -22.27 -5.65 -19.85
C TYR A 434 -21.40 -5.12 -21.01
N MET A 435 -20.59 -5.97 -21.62
CA MET A 435 -19.74 -5.61 -22.75
C MET A 435 -20.56 -5.22 -24.00
N TYR A 436 -21.70 -5.85 -24.24
CA TYR A 436 -22.64 -5.51 -25.31
C TYR A 436 -23.13 -4.06 -25.17
N PHE A 437 -23.56 -3.67 -23.97
CA PHE A 437 -24.01 -2.30 -23.71
C PHE A 437 -22.90 -1.26 -23.88
N LEU A 438 -21.68 -1.56 -23.41
CA LEU A 438 -20.54 -0.66 -23.62
C LEU A 438 -20.18 -0.52 -25.11
N LYS A 439 -20.21 -1.63 -25.86
CA LYS A 439 -19.91 -1.64 -27.29
C LYS A 439 -20.93 -0.85 -28.11
N GLY A 440 -22.21 -0.93 -27.75
CA GLY A 440 -23.27 -0.11 -28.38
C GLY A 440 -23.03 1.39 -28.26
N GLU A 441 -22.25 1.79 -27.25
CA GLU A 441 -21.88 3.18 -26.96
C GLU A 441 -20.49 3.57 -27.51
N GLY A 442 -19.86 2.70 -28.30
CA GLY A 442 -18.53 2.91 -28.88
C GLY A 442 -17.37 2.76 -27.90
N ILE A 443 -17.60 2.24 -26.70
CA ILE A 443 -16.59 2.13 -25.65
C ILE A 443 -15.88 0.78 -25.75
N VAL A 444 -14.55 0.79 -25.75
CA VAL A 444 -13.75 -0.44 -25.82
C VAL A 444 -13.09 -0.70 -24.47
N SER A 445 -13.36 -1.88 -23.89
CA SER A 445 -12.79 -2.30 -22.61
C SER A 445 -11.87 -3.50 -22.81
N HIS A 446 -10.56 -3.22 -22.88
CA HIS A 446 -9.52 -4.25 -23.02
C HIS A 446 -9.01 -4.79 -21.67
N SER A 447 -9.33 -4.12 -20.57
CA SER A 447 -8.73 -4.34 -19.25
C SER A 447 -9.68 -4.95 -18.21
N ILE A 448 -10.97 -5.08 -18.52
CA ILE A 448 -11.96 -5.63 -17.59
C ILE A 448 -12.14 -7.13 -17.86
N SER A 449 -11.99 -7.93 -16.81
CA SER A 449 -12.20 -9.38 -16.87
C SER A 449 -13.60 -9.76 -16.38
N SER A 450 -14.09 -10.94 -16.76
CA SER A 450 -15.35 -11.51 -16.26
C SER A 450 -15.40 -11.69 -14.74
N LYS A 451 -14.25 -11.64 -14.05
CA LYS A 451 -14.15 -11.62 -12.57
C LYS A 451 -14.66 -10.30 -11.96
N PHE A 452 -14.97 -9.29 -12.77
CA PHE A 452 -15.64 -8.07 -12.33
C PHE A 452 -17.07 -8.35 -11.84
N ILE A 453 -17.72 -9.36 -12.43
CA ILE A 453 -19.02 -9.89 -12.00
C ILE A 453 -18.75 -10.93 -10.90
N ASP A 454 -19.33 -10.76 -9.72
CA ASP A 454 -19.20 -11.68 -8.60
C ASP A 454 -20.45 -12.58 -8.44
N ASP A 455 -20.48 -13.46 -7.45
CA ASP A 455 -21.60 -14.40 -7.29
C ASP A 455 -22.91 -13.73 -6.87
N SER A 456 -22.85 -12.50 -6.33
CA SER A 456 -24.06 -11.74 -5.99
C SER A 456 -24.77 -11.22 -7.25
N ASP A 457 -24.02 -10.96 -8.32
CA ASP A 457 -24.54 -10.57 -9.64
C ASP A 457 -25.32 -11.70 -10.33
N LEU A 458 -25.26 -12.92 -9.82
CA LEU A 458 -25.99 -14.06 -10.39
C LEU A 458 -27.41 -14.17 -9.81
N ARG A 459 -27.79 -13.32 -8.85
CA ARG A 459 -29.07 -13.36 -8.15
C ARG A 459 -30.11 -12.46 -8.82
N GLY A 460 -30.96 -13.07 -9.63
CA GLY A 460 -32.16 -12.44 -10.18
C GLY A 460 -31.89 -11.23 -11.07
N ASP A 461 -32.85 -10.30 -11.08
CA ASP A 461 -32.77 -9.04 -11.80
C ASP A 461 -32.28 -7.93 -10.88
N TYR A 462 -31.31 -7.15 -11.36
CA TYR A 462 -30.72 -6.06 -10.58
C TYR A 462 -30.27 -4.91 -11.48
N THR A 463 -30.24 -3.72 -10.92
CA THR A 463 -29.66 -2.54 -11.55
C THR A 463 -28.21 -2.41 -11.11
N LEU A 464 -27.30 -2.40 -12.08
CA LEU A 464 -25.86 -2.25 -11.88
C LEU A 464 -25.44 -0.82 -12.23
N PHE A 465 -24.93 -0.10 -11.26
CA PHE A 465 -24.35 1.23 -11.41
C PHE A 465 -22.84 1.09 -11.55
N ILE A 466 -22.24 1.66 -12.59
CA ILE A 466 -20.79 1.61 -12.83
C ILE A 466 -20.28 3.00 -13.15
N PHE A 467 -19.32 3.46 -12.35
CA PHE A 467 -18.59 4.68 -12.58
C PHE A 467 -17.25 4.36 -13.21
N TYR A 468 -16.93 5.06 -14.30
CA TYR A 468 -15.69 4.86 -15.02
C TYR A 468 -15.18 6.15 -15.64
N THR A 469 -13.87 6.18 -15.91
CA THR A 469 -13.30 7.22 -16.78
C THR A 469 -13.04 6.67 -18.18
N VAL A 470 -13.14 7.55 -19.18
CA VAL A 470 -12.79 7.28 -20.58
C VAL A 470 -11.61 8.18 -20.94
N ASN A 471 -10.53 7.59 -21.45
CA ASN A 471 -9.37 8.36 -21.90
C ASN A 471 -9.55 8.85 -23.35
N GLU A 472 -8.56 9.57 -23.89
CA GLU A 472 -8.60 10.10 -25.28
C GLU A 472 -8.63 9.02 -26.37
N ARG A 473 -8.43 7.74 -26.01
CA ARG A 473 -8.49 6.58 -26.90
C ARG A 473 -9.78 5.77 -26.73
N ASP A 474 -10.79 6.34 -26.06
CA ASP A 474 -12.04 5.68 -25.70
C ASP A 474 -11.87 4.41 -24.84
N GLU A 475 -10.73 4.28 -24.16
CA GLU A 475 -10.48 3.18 -23.25
C GLU A 475 -11.07 3.48 -21.87
N MET A 476 -11.81 2.50 -21.35
CA MET A 476 -12.45 2.59 -20.06
C MET A 476 -11.52 2.18 -18.91
N THR A 477 -11.50 3.00 -17.86
CA THR A 477 -10.95 2.61 -16.54
C THR A 477 -12.07 2.61 -15.51
N PRO A 478 -12.54 1.43 -15.03
CA PRO A 478 -13.58 1.34 -14.01
C PRO A 478 -13.07 1.94 -12.69
N LEU A 479 -13.88 2.81 -12.11
CA LEU A 479 -13.60 3.44 -10.82
C LEU A 479 -14.34 2.72 -9.69
N TYR A 480 -15.61 2.35 -9.93
CA TYR A 480 -16.48 1.79 -8.91
C TYR A 480 -17.75 1.14 -9.48
N SER A 481 -18.35 0.19 -8.76
CA SER A 481 -19.69 -0.33 -9.07
C SER A 481 -20.58 -0.52 -7.83
N ALA A 482 -21.89 -0.41 -8.00
CA ALA A 482 -22.91 -0.68 -6.99
C ALA A 482 -24.09 -1.44 -7.60
N ARG A 483 -24.79 -2.23 -6.78
CA ARG A 483 -25.91 -3.10 -7.20
C ARG A 483 -27.18 -2.72 -6.46
N SER A 484 -28.29 -2.74 -7.17
CA SER A 484 -29.63 -2.53 -6.62
C SER A 484 -30.55 -3.65 -7.08
N PHE A 485 -30.92 -4.57 -6.18
CA PHE A 485 -31.77 -5.70 -6.53
C PHE A 485 -33.24 -5.25 -6.61
N ALA A 486 -33.95 -5.72 -7.64
CA ALA A 486 -35.37 -5.41 -7.84
C ALA A 486 -36.27 -6.32 -6.99
N ASP A 487 -35.89 -7.59 -6.84
CA ASP A 487 -36.70 -8.64 -6.21
C ASP A 487 -36.59 -8.66 -4.68
N GLU A 488 -37.67 -9.16 -4.05
CA GLU A 488 -37.70 -9.64 -2.66
C GLU A 488 -36.55 -10.62 -2.44
N ILE A 489 -35.44 -10.15 -1.85
CA ILE A 489 -34.57 -11.08 -1.15
C ILE A 489 -35.45 -11.68 -0.07
N ASP A 490 -35.73 -12.97 -0.18
CA ASP A 490 -36.43 -13.71 0.86
C ASP A 490 -35.51 -13.86 2.08
N ILE A 491 -35.32 -12.74 2.79
CA ILE A 491 -34.55 -12.64 4.04
C ILE A 491 -35.16 -13.59 5.10
N SER A 492 -36.43 -14.00 4.91
CA SER A 492 -37.18 -14.83 5.85
C SER A 492 -36.52 -16.20 6.11
N ASN A 493 -35.71 -16.71 5.16
CA ASN A 493 -35.06 -18.01 5.24
C ASN A 493 -33.59 -17.99 5.70
N GLU A 494 -32.93 -16.82 5.74
CA GLU A 494 -31.50 -16.68 6.10
C GLU A 494 -31.26 -16.22 7.55
N ILE A 495 -32.25 -15.60 8.20
CA ILE A 495 -32.13 -15.18 9.61
C ILE A 495 -32.57 -16.33 10.54
N SER A 496 -31.72 -17.34 10.74
CA SER A 496 -31.86 -18.23 11.90
C SER A 496 -31.12 -17.63 13.11
N VAL A 497 -31.83 -16.89 13.96
CA VAL A 497 -31.29 -16.47 15.26
C VAL A 497 -31.35 -17.65 16.23
N THR A 498 -30.34 -18.52 16.23
CA THR A 498 -30.33 -19.72 17.08
C THR A 498 -29.08 -19.87 17.94
N GLU A 499 -28.48 -18.79 18.44
CA GLU A 499 -27.56 -18.90 19.59
C GLU A 499 -27.91 -17.88 20.66
N ARG A 500 -28.52 -18.37 21.75
CA ARG A 500 -28.64 -17.65 23.02
C ARG A 500 -27.23 -17.42 23.56
N ILE A 501 -26.76 -16.17 23.49
CA ILE A 501 -25.53 -15.74 24.14
C ILE A 501 -25.72 -15.96 25.67
N LYS A 502 -24.83 -16.75 26.29
CA LYS A 502 -24.79 -16.93 27.75
C LYS A 502 -24.42 -15.60 28.43
N LYS A 503 -24.80 -15.44 29.70
CA LYS A 503 -24.75 -14.19 30.49
C LYS A 503 -23.57 -13.26 30.11
N PRO A 504 -23.84 -11.97 29.86
CA PRO A 504 -22.82 -11.03 29.39
C PRO A 504 -21.80 -10.73 30.48
N GLU A 505 -20.51 -10.82 30.15
CA GLU A 505 -19.38 -10.55 31.07
C GLU A 505 -18.92 -9.08 31.00
N SER A 506 -19.34 -8.31 29.98
CA SER A 506 -18.97 -6.91 29.83
C SER A 506 -20.17 -5.97 29.59
N PHE A 507 -19.96 -4.66 29.84
CA PHE A 507 -20.92 -3.59 29.54
C PHE A 507 -21.28 -3.55 28.04
N GLU A 508 -20.35 -3.97 27.18
CA GLU A 508 -20.52 -4.04 25.72
C GLU A 508 -21.45 -5.19 25.33
N GLU A 509 -21.30 -6.37 25.94
CA GLU A 509 -22.22 -7.49 25.75
C GLU A 509 -23.62 -7.21 26.32
N SER A 510 -23.73 -6.41 27.38
CA SER A 510 -25.00 -5.92 27.93
C SER A 510 -25.73 -4.97 26.96
N LEU A 511 -25.00 -4.06 26.31
CA LEU A 511 -25.54 -3.15 25.29
C LEU A 511 -25.96 -3.91 24.02
N LEU A 512 -25.12 -4.87 23.58
CA LEU A 512 -25.39 -5.80 22.47
C LEU A 512 -26.59 -6.72 22.75
N THR A 513 -26.70 -7.28 23.95
CA THR A 513 -27.82 -8.17 24.32
C THR A 513 -29.15 -7.40 24.37
N LYS A 514 -29.16 -6.16 24.86
CA LYS A 514 -30.36 -5.29 24.83
C LYS A 514 -30.76 -4.84 23.42
N GLN A 515 -29.82 -4.69 22.50
CA GLN A 515 -30.11 -4.31 21.11
C GLN A 515 -30.47 -5.51 20.23
N MET A 516 -29.90 -6.69 20.50
CA MET A 516 -30.18 -7.94 19.76
C MET A 516 -31.48 -8.64 20.17
N GLN A 517 -32.10 -8.27 21.30
CA GLN A 517 -33.46 -8.74 21.64
C GLN A 517 -34.56 -8.18 20.72
N ASN A 518 -34.25 -7.23 19.82
CA ASN A 518 -35.22 -6.64 18.88
C ASN A 518 -35.21 -7.24 17.46
N VAL A 519 -34.38 -8.26 17.18
CA VAL A 519 -34.23 -8.79 15.80
C VAL A 519 -35.38 -9.73 15.41
N SER A 520 -36.00 -10.41 16.38
CA SER A 520 -37.17 -11.28 16.13
C SER A 520 -38.42 -10.51 15.70
N ASN A 521 -38.43 -9.17 15.85
CA ASN A 521 -39.55 -8.31 15.50
C ASN A 521 -39.38 -7.59 14.14
N LEU A 522 -38.31 -7.86 13.37
CA LEU A 522 -38.19 -7.33 12.00
C LEU A 522 -39.23 -7.92 11.05
N LYS A 523 -39.81 -9.09 11.38
CA LYS A 523 -40.84 -9.79 10.60
C LYS A 523 -42.18 -9.06 10.55
N ASP A 524 -42.55 -8.34 11.60
CA ASP A 524 -43.94 -7.85 11.78
C ASP A 524 -44.11 -6.36 11.44
N GLY A 525 -43.10 -5.70 10.87
CA GLY A 525 -43.17 -4.25 10.61
C GLY A 525 -42.26 -3.71 9.50
N LEU A 526 -41.58 -4.56 8.73
CA LEU A 526 -40.88 -4.13 7.52
C LEU A 526 -41.82 -4.28 6.32
N ASP A 527 -42.19 -3.14 5.76
CA ASP A 527 -42.87 -3.08 4.48
C ASP A 527 -41.85 -3.39 3.38
N MET A 528 -41.93 -4.61 2.83
CA MET A 528 -40.99 -5.11 1.82
C MET A 528 -41.12 -4.36 0.48
N GLU A 529 -42.32 -3.86 0.16
CA GLU A 529 -42.53 -3.03 -1.05
C GLU A 529 -41.77 -1.70 -0.92
N ASN A 530 -41.62 -1.21 0.32
CA ASN A 530 -40.93 0.03 0.65
C ASN A 530 -39.46 -0.15 1.09
N THR A 531 -38.91 -1.37 1.04
CA THR A 531 -37.57 -1.70 1.55
C THR A 531 -36.57 -2.04 0.43
N PHE A 532 -35.42 -1.35 0.44
CA PHE A 532 -34.28 -1.63 -0.42
C PHE A 532 -33.17 -2.35 0.34
N VAL A 533 -32.67 -3.47 -0.20
CA VAL A 533 -31.54 -4.21 0.37
C VAL A 533 -30.26 -3.89 -0.39
N MET A 534 -29.28 -3.33 0.32
CA MET A 534 -27.98 -2.94 -0.19
C MET A 534 -26.93 -3.97 0.25
N ASP A 535 -26.48 -4.82 -0.69
CA ASP A 535 -25.50 -5.86 -0.39
C ASP A 535 -24.10 -5.25 -0.09
N ARG A 536 -23.63 -4.29 -0.91
CA ARG A 536 -22.28 -3.70 -0.74
C ARG A 536 -22.12 -2.28 -1.30
N LEU A 537 -21.61 -1.36 -0.48
CA LEU A 537 -20.81 -0.20 -0.92
C LEU A 537 -19.29 -0.50 -0.83
N ALA A 538 -18.90 -1.75 -1.05
CA ALA A 538 -17.55 -2.21 -0.80
C ALA A 538 -16.75 -2.35 -2.11
N GLY A 539 -16.05 -1.28 -2.48
CA GLY A 539 -14.86 -1.33 -3.33
C GLY A 539 -13.63 -0.92 -2.52
N ARG A 540 -12.53 -1.67 -2.64
CA ARG A 540 -11.19 -1.14 -2.27
C ARG A 540 -10.94 0.01 -3.23
N SER A 541 -10.96 1.23 -2.71
CA SER A 541 -10.65 2.40 -3.50
C SER A 541 -9.52 3.12 -2.80
N SER A 542 -8.55 3.62 -3.56
CA SER A 542 -7.57 4.57 -3.06
C SER A 542 -8.31 5.79 -2.46
N TYR A 543 -7.61 6.55 -1.61
CA TYR A 543 -8.18 7.64 -0.81
C TYR A 543 -8.88 8.75 -1.66
N GLY A 544 -8.64 8.81 -2.98
CA GLY A 544 -9.28 9.75 -3.92
C GLY A 544 -10.77 9.48 -4.23
N PHE A 545 -11.32 8.31 -3.92
CA PHE A 545 -12.66 7.89 -4.39
C PHE A 545 -13.79 8.02 -3.35
N ASN A 546 -13.54 8.60 -2.18
CA ASN A 546 -14.57 8.73 -1.14
C ASN A 546 -15.76 9.61 -1.60
N TYR A 547 -15.52 10.60 -2.45
CA TYR A 547 -16.59 11.44 -3.01
C TYR A 547 -17.40 10.71 -4.10
N ILE A 548 -16.74 9.91 -4.96
CA ILE A 548 -17.42 9.05 -5.93
C ILE A 548 -18.30 8.01 -5.23
N LYS A 549 -17.84 7.43 -4.12
CA LYS A 549 -18.67 6.58 -3.26
C LYS A 549 -19.89 7.31 -2.70
N TYR A 550 -19.71 8.56 -2.27
CA TYR A 550 -20.81 9.40 -1.80
C TYR A 550 -21.81 9.73 -2.91
N LEU A 551 -21.34 10.06 -4.12
CA LEU A 551 -22.20 10.26 -5.28
C LEU A 551 -22.99 8.98 -5.55
N ILE A 552 -22.33 7.83 -5.67
CA ILE A 552 -22.99 6.55 -5.91
C ILE A 552 -24.03 6.23 -4.85
N PHE A 553 -23.68 6.42 -3.58
CA PHE A 553 -24.63 6.26 -2.48
C PHE A 553 -25.84 7.18 -2.66
N ARG A 554 -25.63 8.46 -2.98
CA ARG A 554 -26.70 9.41 -3.24
C ARG A 554 -27.55 9.04 -4.46
N LEU A 555 -26.96 8.46 -5.49
CA LEU A 555 -27.66 8.12 -6.72
C LEU A 555 -28.51 6.87 -6.52
N VAL A 556 -27.95 5.83 -5.90
CA VAL A 556 -28.70 4.65 -5.46
C VAL A 556 -29.81 5.06 -4.47
N TYR A 557 -29.52 6.01 -3.58
CA TYR A 557 -30.50 6.58 -2.65
C TYR A 557 -31.63 7.33 -3.38
N SER A 558 -31.31 8.25 -4.29
CA SER A 558 -32.29 9.04 -5.04
C SER A 558 -33.15 8.15 -5.94
N TYR A 559 -32.54 7.13 -6.55
CA TYR A 559 -33.23 6.10 -7.32
C TYR A 559 -34.29 5.41 -6.47
N ASN A 560 -33.87 4.82 -5.35
CA ASN A 560 -34.77 4.04 -4.51
C ASN A 560 -35.91 4.90 -3.91
N LEU A 561 -35.62 6.15 -3.51
CA LEU A 561 -36.67 7.08 -3.07
C LEU A 561 -37.71 7.37 -4.15
N LYS A 562 -37.28 7.62 -5.40
CA LYS A 562 -38.19 7.85 -6.53
C LYS A 562 -39.02 6.60 -6.87
N SER A 563 -38.47 5.42 -6.62
CA SER A 563 -39.16 4.13 -6.74
C SER A 563 -40.11 3.82 -5.56
N GLY A 564 -40.33 4.76 -4.63
CA GLY A 564 -41.19 4.59 -3.46
C GLY A 564 -40.55 3.86 -2.28
N ARG A 565 -39.31 3.36 -2.43
CA ARG A 565 -38.60 2.66 -1.36
C ARG A 565 -38.03 3.67 -0.38
N THR A 566 -38.57 3.69 0.83
CA THR A 566 -38.20 4.64 1.89
C THR A 566 -37.24 4.04 2.92
N THR A 567 -37.05 2.72 2.89
CA THR A 567 -36.26 2.00 3.89
C THR A 567 -35.02 1.36 3.25
N ILE A 568 -33.85 1.48 3.88
CA ILE A 568 -32.65 0.72 3.49
C ILE A 568 -32.24 -0.27 4.55
N VAL A 569 -31.98 -1.50 4.11
CA VAL A 569 -31.27 -2.53 4.87
C VAL A 569 -29.91 -2.75 4.22
N GLY A 570 -28.83 -2.60 4.97
CA GLY A 570 -27.46 -2.83 4.51
C GLY A 570 -26.81 -4.01 5.21
N LEU A 571 -25.85 -4.63 4.54
CA LEU A 571 -24.95 -5.62 5.14
C LEU A 571 -23.53 -5.04 5.26
N ALA A 572 -22.98 -5.03 6.48
CA ALA A 572 -21.61 -4.58 6.73
C ALA A 572 -20.77 -5.75 7.24
N ARG A 573 -19.79 -6.22 6.46
CA ARG A 573 -18.91 -7.32 6.87
C ARG A 573 -18.27 -7.02 8.23
N LYS A 574 -18.41 -7.95 9.17
CA LYS A 574 -17.73 -7.88 10.46
C LYS A 574 -16.24 -8.11 10.20
N SER A 575 -15.46 -7.06 10.42
CA SER A 575 -14.00 -7.05 10.24
C SER A 575 -13.34 -6.76 11.58
N PRO A 576 -12.05 -7.11 11.78
CA PRO A 576 -11.35 -6.91 13.05
C PRO A 576 -11.38 -5.47 13.61
N TYR A 577 -11.62 -4.48 12.74
CA TYR A 577 -11.62 -3.06 13.12
C TYR A 577 -12.98 -2.38 12.98
N GLU A 578 -14.03 -3.12 12.59
CA GLU A 578 -15.43 -2.66 12.45
C GLU A 578 -15.65 -1.34 11.69
N ARG A 579 -14.67 -0.87 10.91
CA ARG A 579 -14.65 0.46 10.27
C ARG A 579 -15.88 0.76 9.42
N LEU A 580 -16.37 -0.25 8.70
CA LEU A 580 -17.55 -0.12 7.84
C LEU A 580 -18.85 0.04 8.64
N LEU A 581 -18.99 -0.67 9.76
CA LEU A 581 -20.14 -0.52 10.65
C LEU A 581 -20.17 0.91 11.22
N CYS A 582 -19.04 1.41 11.73
CA CYS A 582 -18.96 2.78 12.25
C CYS A 582 -19.33 3.84 11.20
N GLN A 583 -18.92 3.64 9.95
CA GLN A 583 -19.31 4.53 8.84
C GLN A 583 -20.82 4.57 8.64
N TYR A 584 -21.49 3.42 8.65
CA TYR A 584 -22.94 3.37 8.50
C TYR A 584 -23.68 3.95 9.69
N LEU A 585 -23.24 3.66 10.91
CA LEU A 585 -23.83 4.27 12.12
C LEU A 585 -23.73 5.80 12.07
N ASN A 586 -22.59 6.34 11.60
CA ASN A 586 -22.41 7.78 11.41
C ASN A 586 -23.36 8.36 10.35
N LEU A 587 -23.71 7.59 9.32
CA LEU A 587 -24.70 7.99 8.31
C LEU A 587 -26.16 7.91 8.83
N GLY A 588 -26.36 7.52 10.10
CA GLY A 588 -27.68 7.41 10.71
C GLY A 588 -28.34 6.05 10.56
N PHE A 589 -27.59 5.04 10.11
CA PHE A 589 -28.07 3.66 10.17
C PHE A 589 -28.11 3.17 11.61
N VAL A 590 -29.07 2.31 11.89
CA VAL A 590 -29.29 1.62 13.15
C VAL A 590 -28.84 0.19 12.98
N LEU A 591 -27.98 -0.30 13.87
CA LEU A 591 -27.65 -1.71 13.92
C LEU A 591 -28.88 -2.51 14.31
N LYS A 592 -29.28 -3.44 13.46
CA LYS A 592 -30.45 -4.31 13.66
C LYS A 592 -30.07 -5.72 14.06
N GLY A 593 -28.88 -6.21 13.71
CA GLY A 593 -28.48 -7.54 14.10
C GLY A 593 -27.21 -8.03 13.43
N LEU A 594 -27.01 -9.34 13.48
CA LEU A 594 -25.90 -10.04 12.85
C LEU A 594 -26.46 -11.17 11.98
N THR A 595 -25.97 -11.28 10.75
CA THR A 595 -26.22 -12.40 9.85
C THR A 595 -24.89 -13.06 9.45
N TYR A 596 -24.96 -14.26 8.88
CA TYR A 596 -23.78 -15.01 8.44
C TYR A 596 -23.93 -15.33 6.96
N TYR A 597 -22.96 -14.85 6.17
CA TYR A 597 -22.97 -15.01 4.73
C TYR A 597 -21.92 -16.04 4.31
N ASN A 598 -22.29 -16.97 3.43
CA ASN A 598 -21.39 -18.01 2.93
C ASN A 598 -21.20 -17.83 1.42
N ILE A 599 -20.14 -17.13 1.01
CA ILE A 599 -19.89 -16.82 -0.42
C ILE A 599 -18.91 -17.83 -0.97
N GLY A 600 -19.39 -18.99 -1.38
CA GLY A 600 -18.56 -20.01 -2.03
C GLY A 600 -17.43 -20.57 -1.17
N THR A 601 -17.31 -20.15 0.08
CA THR A 601 -16.36 -20.64 1.09
C THR A 601 -17.07 -21.59 2.04
N THR A 602 -16.33 -22.48 2.69
CA THR A 602 -16.85 -23.28 3.81
C THR A 602 -17.03 -22.44 5.08
N GLU A 603 -16.32 -21.31 5.17
CA GLU A 603 -16.37 -20.40 6.31
C GLU A 603 -17.52 -19.40 6.22
N LYS A 604 -18.39 -19.40 7.24
CA LYS A 604 -19.43 -18.40 7.45
C LYS A 604 -18.80 -17.06 7.80
N ILE A 605 -19.00 -16.04 6.96
CA ILE A 605 -18.50 -14.69 7.21
C ILE A 605 -19.58 -13.88 7.94
N PRO A 606 -19.33 -13.40 9.17
CA PRO A 606 -20.28 -12.57 9.89
C PRO A 606 -20.47 -11.20 9.24
N HIS A 607 -21.71 -10.73 9.17
CA HIS A 607 -22.10 -9.42 8.67
C HIS A 607 -23.09 -8.75 9.63
N TRP A 608 -22.89 -7.47 9.89
CA TRP A 608 -23.85 -6.64 10.60
C TRP A 608 -25.01 -6.30 9.67
N VAL A 609 -26.23 -6.49 10.16
CA VAL A 609 -27.46 -6.03 9.51
C VAL A 609 -27.75 -4.64 10.04
N ILE A 610 -27.73 -3.66 9.16
CA ILE A 610 -27.97 -2.26 9.49
C ILE A 610 -29.20 -1.77 8.73
N TYR A 611 -29.87 -0.78 9.29
CA TYR A 611 -31.15 -0.29 8.78
C TYR A 611 -31.24 1.23 8.87
N SER A 612 -31.87 1.90 7.92
CA SER A 612 -32.24 3.30 8.10
C SER A 612 -33.46 3.66 7.26
N ASP A 613 -34.23 4.64 7.74
CA ASP A 613 -35.20 5.35 6.92
C ASP A 613 -34.44 6.37 6.06
N LEU A 614 -34.62 6.30 4.75
CA LEU A 614 -33.97 7.19 3.81
C LEU A 614 -34.29 8.65 4.08
N ASN A 615 -35.52 8.98 4.45
CA ASN A 615 -35.90 10.35 4.79
C ASN A 615 -35.07 10.86 5.97
N SER A 616 -34.80 10.00 6.95
CA SER A 616 -34.00 10.34 8.14
C SER A 616 -32.51 10.55 7.86
N ILE A 617 -31.93 9.83 6.87
CA ILE A 617 -30.54 10.02 6.43
C ILE A 617 -30.36 11.41 5.81
N GLY A 618 -31.34 11.85 5.02
CA GLY A 618 -31.33 13.15 4.34
C GLY A 618 -31.28 14.31 5.33
N GLU A 619 -32.03 14.25 6.41
CA GLU A 619 -32.07 15.26 7.47
C GLU A 619 -30.80 15.26 8.33
N ARG A 620 -30.33 14.07 8.76
CA ARG A 620 -29.11 13.94 9.59
C ARG A 620 -27.84 14.33 8.83
N SER A 621 -27.76 14.01 7.54
CA SER A 621 -26.63 14.43 6.70
C SER A 621 -26.54 15.96 6.57
N ARG A 622 -27.69 16.65 6.56
CA ARG A 622 -27.74 18.13 6.56
C ARG A 622 -27.30 18.70 7.92
N GLN A 623 -27.72 18.09 9.03
CA GLN A 623 -27.35 18.50 10.39
C GLN A 623 -25.89 18.20 10.75
N GLN A 624 -25.30 17.12 10.25
CA GLN A 624 -23.87 16.82 10.47
C GLN A 624 -22.94 17.76 9.70
N ARG A 625 -23.34 18.20 8.49
CA ARG A 625 -22.62 19.22 7.72
C ARG A 625 -22.60 20.58 8.42
N SER A 626 -23.63 20.93 9.18
CA SER A 626 -23.65 22.18 9.95
C SER A 626 -22.80 22.11 11.22
N ASN A 627 -22.56 20.91 11.77
CA ASN A 627 -21.97 20.76 13.11
C ASN A 627 -20.52 20.23 13.14
N ASN A 628 -19.92 19.80 12.02
CA ASN A 628 -18.55 19.24 11.97
C ASN A 628 -18.29 18.07 12.96
N ILE A 629 -19.33 17.37 13.42
CA ILE A 629 -19.18 16.23 14.32
C ILE A 629 -19.00 14.98 13.46
N VAL A 630 -17.74 14.60 13.22
CA VAL A 630 -17.40 13.24 12.78
C VAL A 630 -17.16 12.42 14.04
N ILE A 631 -18.02 11.45 14.34
CA ILE A 631 -17.76 10.49 15.42
C ILE A 631 -16.63 9.58 14.93
N GLU A 632 -15.42 9.76 15.46
CA GLU A 632 -14.30 8.87 15.13
C GLU A 632 -14.55 7.46 15.66
N PRO A 633 -14.17 6.40 14.91
CA PRO A 633 -13.98 5.10 15.51
C PRO A 633 -12.80 5.22 16.48
N ARG A 634 -13.09 5.30 17.79
CA ARG A 634 -12.03 5.12 18.79
C ARG A 634 -11.36 3.77 18.50
N ARG A 635 -10.02 3.73 18.49
CA ARG A 635 -9.30 2.45 18.58
C ARG A 635 -9.69 1.83 19.92
N ILE A 636 -10.63 0.90 19.88
CA ILE A 636 -10.96 0.01 21.00
C ILE A 636 -9.76 -0.94 21.12
N ARG A 637 -9.10 -0.92 22.27
CA ARG A 637 -8.01 -1.85 22.59
C ARG A 637 -8.59 -3.22 22.94
#